data_AF-A0A143XWW7-F1
#
_entry.id   AF-A0A143XWW7-F1
#
_cell.length_a   1.000
_cell.length_b   1.000
_cell.length_c   1.000
_cell.angle_alpha   90.00
_cell.angle_beta   90.00
_cell.angle_gamma   90.00
#
_symmetry.space_group_name_H-M   'P 1'
#
loop_
_entity.id
_entity.type
_entity.pdbx_description
1 polymer ?
#
loop_
_entity_poly.entity_id
_entity_poly.type
_entity_poly.pdbx_seq_one_letter_code
_entity_poly.pdbx_strand_id
1 'polypeptide(L)'
;MQKIGKQLFHCRYVIGIFIFIICVVLELHGSSFNMWLQRLPEAQQNEELIFGKLRAIRSDEWAVFTPLTLAQRYNPLGAYSYFSTLVRGGITDCFIVYGQPVWNPMIIFRLFQVGFLFLTAGQGMAFFWVGRGIALFLVSIEMGILLTNGNKCLSVAFAAMMLFAPMVQWWYAINGLVEMLITGQLAVLVVDNYMKTTRYSVRFILTLALVWCGGTYILTFYPAWMVPFAYIWLVLLISVILKNKNTFQWIWKYDGLLIILFLALLGGCMFYTFHKSWDCIQAVLNSSYPGKRVSVGGQVAWTSLLSGSNLFFPYRTEMIPFLRRAEIPVCELALFMDFFPIGTLFAIYAMIKRRKIDSCLIGLFIIDLLFTSYTLWGFPEWLAKLTLLSFSSSNRVAETLTLIRLLELFCAIGLYRQYRPLNRKKRARDYIGVIVLVGFIAGVMGIVNHTILPDYLWKKDVFIIIVMFFVIGWLVWNINRMYVAGLFCCFCIGISLVIGAYVNPIQKGLDQVQSNPLLVQMKQIDRTDSGIWVTEGMEFPYGNIPLLAGVPSLNATNVYPNINQWAILDPQGTQREIYNRYAHIQVVLTNEPTSFLLAKTDEFVIKLNPDDLSKLRVKYLLSRRELTQFNRDNCQFVLVDQVEDYRIYKIIIN
;
A
#
# COMPACT_ATOMS: atom_id res chain seq x y z
N MET A 1 -6.07 22.60 29.74
CA MET A 1 -6.21 21.78 28.51
C MET A 1 -6.04 22.57 27.19
N GLN A 2 -6.75 23.68 26.95
CA GLN A 2 -6.62 24.43 25.67
C GLN A 2 -5.20 24.98 25.37
N LYS A 3 -4.43 25.40 26.39
CA LYS A 3 -3.05 25.89 26.24
C LYS A 3 -2.09 24.77 25.77
N ILE A 4 -2.20 23.59 26.38
CA ILE A 4 -1.42 22.39 26.05
C ILE A 4 -1.72 21.94 24.61
N GLY A 5 -3.00 21.86 24.21
CA GLY A 5 -3.36 21.46 22.84
C GLY A 5 -2.83 22.42 21.77
N LYS A 6 -2.80 23.74 22.04
CA LYS A 6 -2.18 24.72 21.13
C LYS A 6 -0.67 24.55 21.03
N GLN A 7 0.01 24.26 22.14
CA GLN A 7 1.45 24.01 22.17
C GLN A 7 1.81 22.73 21.40
N LEU A 8 1.09 21.63 21.64
CA LEU A 8 1.29 20.36 20.91
C LEU A 8 1.13 20.56 19.40
N PHE A 9 0.09 21.29 18.97
CA PHE A 9 -0.11 21.58 17.55
C PHE A 9 1.04 22.42 16.97
N HIS A 10 1.55 23.41 17.71
CA HIS A 10 2.68 24.23 17.25
C HIS A 10 3.97 23.42 17.13
N CYS A 11 4.25 22.54 18.09
CA CYS A 11 5.45 21.70 18.14
C CYS A 11 5.32 20.39 17.34
N ARG A 12 4.24 20.17 16.58
CA ARG A 12 3.93 18.90 15.91
C ARG A 12 5.06 18.32 15.06
N TYR A 13 5.80 19.16 14.34
CA TYR A 13 6.94 18.72 13.52
C TYR A 13 8.11 18.26 14.40
N VAL A 14 8.41 18.97 15.49
CA VAL A 14 9.47 18.60 16.43
C VAL A 14 9.12 17.30 17.15
N ILE A 15 7.84 17.16 17.57
CA ILE A 15 7.34 15.92 18.17
C ILE A 15 7.47 14.75 17.18
N GLY A 16 7.09 14.97 15.91
CA GLY A 16 7.26 13.98 14.86
C GLY A 16 8.72 13.54 14.69
N ILE A 17 9.66 14.49 14.59
CA ILE A 17 11.09 14.20 14.49
C ILE A 17 11.59 13.42 15.72
N PHE A 18 11.16 13.81 16.92
CA PHE A 18 11.56 13.14 18.15
C PHE A 18 11.05 11.68 18.21
N ILE A 19 9.77 11.45 17.90
CA ILE A 19 9.18 10.10 17.81
C ILE A 19 9.93 9.27 16.76
N PHE A 20 10.20 9.86 15.59
CA PHE A 20 10.93 9.20 14.51
C PHE A 20 12.31 8.72 14.98
N ILE A 21 13.11 9.59 15.58
CA ILE A 21 14.44 9.25 16.06
C ILE A 21 14.38 8.14 17.12
N ILE A 22 13.47 8.25 18.09
CA ILE A 22 13.31 7.22 19.13
C ILE A 22 12.95 5.87 18.52
N CYS A 23 11.96 5.82 17.63
CA CYS A 23 11.55 4.56 17.04
C CYS A 23 12.64 3.95 16.17
N VAL A 24 13.42 4.76 15.44
CA VAL A 24 14.56 4.27 14.67
C VAL A 24 15.63 3.69 15.59
N VAL A 25 16.03 4.42 16.63
CA VAL A 25 17.04 3.96 17.60
C VAL A 25 16.61 2.68 18.32
N LEU A 26 15.33 2.55 18.63
CA LEU A 26 14.75 1.37 19.27
C LEU A 26 14.33 0.27 18.29
N GLU A 27 14.58 0.45 16.99
CA GLU A 27 14.23 -0.50 15.92
C GLU A 27 12.74 -0.89 15.89
N LEU A 28 11.85 0.05 16.22
CA LEU A 28 10.40 -0.16 16.29
C LEU A 28 9.73 -0.05 14.91
N HIS A 29 9.02 -1.09 14.50
CA HIS A 29 8.32 -1.11 13.21
C HIS A 29 7.02 -1.92 13.21
N GLY A 30 6.21 -1.70 12.18
CA GLY A 30 4.89 -2.30 12.02
C GLY A 30 4.83 -3.61 11.23
N SER A 31 5.96 -4.10 10.72
CA SER A 31 6.01 -5.30 9.88
C SER A 31 5.56 -6.55 10.62
N SER A 32 4.97 -7.50 9.89
CA SER A 32 4.73 -8.87 10.38
C SER A 32 5.88 -9.84 10.03
N PHE A 33 7.11 -9.33 9.85
CA PHE A 33 8.28 -10.13 9.44
C PHE A 33 8.47 -11.43 10.23
N ASN A 34 8.26 -11.41 11.53
CA ASN A 34 8.42 -12.60 12.40
C ASN A 34 7.36 -13.70 12.16
N MET A 35 6.44 -13.52 11.20
CA MET A 35 5.69 -14.64 10.60
C MET A 35 6.62 -15.73 10.02
N TRP A 36 7.88 -15.40 9.74
CA TRP A 36 8.91 -16.36 9.36
C TRP A 36 9.31 -17.33 10.47
N LEU A 37 9.18 -16.97 11.76
CA LEU A 37 9.50 -17.88 12.87
C LEU A 37 8.60 -19.14 12.89
N GLN A 38 7.41 -19.05 12.29
CA GLN A 38 6.49 -20.19 12.13
C GLN A 38 6.77 -21.03 10.88
N ARG A 39 7.73 -20.61 10.05
CA ARG A 39 8.04 -21.18 8.72
C ARG A 39 9.49 -21.60 8.58
N LEU A 40 10.34 -21.23 9.55
CA LEU A 40 11.71 -21.68 9.65
C LEU A 40 11.77 -22.80 10.70
N PRO A 41 12.81 -23.67 10.66
CA PRO A 41 12.99 -24.67 11.70
C PRO A 41 13.23 -24.02 13.05
N GLU A 42 13.07 -24.82 14.11
CA GLU A 42 13.14 -24.42 15.51
C GLU A 42 12.10 -23.35 15.82
N ALA A 43 10.81 -23.67 15.71
CA ALA A 43 9.72 -22.74 15.95
C ALA A 43 9.90 -21.99 17.29
N GLN A 44 10.27 -20.71 17.21
CA GLN A 44 10.55 -19.88 18.38
C GLN A 44 9.33 -19.05 18.77
N GLN A 45 9.14 -18.82 20.07
CA GLN A 45 8.21 -17.79 20.54
C GLN A 45 8.74 -16.43 20.11
N ASN A 46 7.86 -15.55 19.61
CA ASN A 46 8.28 -14.22 19.17
C ASN A 46 8.55 -13.31 20.38
N GLU A 47 9.83 -13.16 20.74
CA GLU A 47 10.29 -12.31 21.85
C GLU A 47 10.36 -10.82 21.47
N GLU A 48 10.33 -10.53 20.16
CA GLU A 48 10.45 -9.18 19.59
C GLU A 48 9.09 -8.45 19.45
N LEU A 49 7.97 -9.14 19.71
CA LEU A 49 6.62 -8.57 19.67
C LEU A 49 6.33 -7.72 20.92
N ILE A 50 6.09 -6.43 20.74
CA ILE A 50 5.77 -5.49 21.82
C ILE A 50 4.25 -5.32 21.97
N PHE A 51 3.53 -5.19 20.86
CA PHE A 51 2.08 -4.95 20.88
C PHE A 51 1.38 -5.52 19.64
N GLY A 52 0.13 -5.93 19.80
CA GLY A 52 -0.71 -6.42 18.71
C GLY A 52 -0.50 -7.90 18.41
N LYS A 53 -0.70 -8.28 17.14
CA LYS A 53 -0.47 -9.64 16.67
C LYS A 53 0.10 -9.65 15.26
N LEU A 54 0.94 -10.65 14.97
CA LEU A 54 1.45 -10.90 13.63
C LEU A 54 0.30 -11.24 12.66
N ARG A 55 0.43 -10.80 11.41
CA ARG A 55 -0.57 -11.04 10.36
C ARG A 55 0.02 -11.89 9.24
N ALA A 56 -0.61 -13.02 8.96
CA ALA A 56 -0.30 -13.80 7.76
C ALA A 56 -0.76 -13.08 6.47
N ILE A 57 -1.89 -12.37 6.53
CA ILE A 57 -2.41 -11.53 5.43
C ILE A 57 -1.36 -10.45 5.11
N ARG A 58 -1.23 -10.11 3.82
CA ARG A 58 -0.20 -9.19 3.27
C ARG A 58 1.20 -9.81 3.26
N SER A 59 1.27 -11.09 2.87
CA SER A 59 2.51 -11.83 2.67
C SER A 59 3.41 -11.28 1.57
N ASP A 60 2.86 -10.50 0.65
CA ASP A 60 3.65 -9.69 -0.27
C ASP A 60 4.55 -8.67 0.45
N GLU A 61 4.18 -8.17 1.63
CA GLU A 61 5.17 -7.43 2.43
C GLU A 61 6.15 -8.35 3.13
N TRP A 62 5.71 -9.06 4.18
CA TRP A 62 6.63 -9.73 5.10
C TRP A 62 7.36 -10.93 4.46
N ALA A 63 6.80 -11.50 3.40
CA ALA A 63 7.33 -12.68 2.73
C ALA A 63 7.93 -12.41 1.35
N VAL A 64 7.73 -11.23 0.74
CA VAL A 64 8.31 -10.89 -0.59
C VAL A 64 9.19 -9.65 -0.52
N PHE A 65 8.61 -8.47 -0.27
CA PHE A 65 9.36 -7.22 -0.34
C PHE A 65 10.37 -7.04 0.80
N THR A 66 10.02 -7.44 2.02
CA THR A 66 10.95 -7.34 3.16
C THR A 66 12.14 -8.28 3.01
N PRO A 67 11.98 -9.58 2.71
CA PRO A 67 13.12 -10.46 2.42
C PRO A 67 14.01 -9.93 1.30
N LEU A 68 13.41 -9.43 0.22
CA LEU A 68 14.17 -8.85 -0.89
C LEU A 68 14.97 -7.61 -0.49
N THR A 69 14.37 -6.73 0.32
CA THR A 69 15.02 -5.51 0.83
C THR A 69 16.23 -5.86 1.67
N LEU A 70 16.12 -6.90 2.51
CA LEU A 70 17.22 -7.35 3.37
C LEU A 70 18.30 -8.09 2.57
N ALA A 71 17.90 -8.90 1.59
CA ALA A 71 18.80 -9.65 0.72
C ALA A 71 19.75 -8.72 -0.05
N GLN A 72 19.26 -7.57 -0.52
CA GLN A 72 20.05 -6.56 -1.24
C GLN A 72 21.37 -6.17 -0.56
N ARG A 73 21.44 -6.23 0.78
CA ARG A 73 22.68 -5.95 1.53
C ARG A 73 23.80 -6.95 1.21
N TYR A 74 23.45 -8.15 0.78
CA TYR A 74 24.36 -9.25 0.47
C TYR A 74 24.58 -9.44 -1.03
N ASN A 75 24.12 -8.51 -1.86
CA ASN A 75 24.23 -8.61 -3.30
C ASN A 75 25.72 -8.70 -3.72
N PRO A 76 26.11 -9.73 -4.51
CA PRO A 76 27.48 -9.91 -4.98
C PRO A 76 28.02 -8.73 -5.81
N LEU A 77 27.13 -7.97 -6.46
CA LEU A 77 27.48 -6.76 -7.23
C LEU A 77 27.71 -5.53 -6.33
N GLY A 78 27.70 -5.69 -5.01
CA GLY A 78 27.74 -4.62 -4.03
C GLY A 78 26.39 -4.42 -3.34
N ALA A 79 26.44 -4.13 -2.04
CA ALA A 79 25.26 -3.92 -1.22
C ALA A 79 24.34 -2.84 -1.82
N TYR A 80 23.06 -3.15 -1.99
CA TYR A 80 22.06 -2.25 -2.56
C TYR A 80 22.42 -1.72 -3.97
N SER A 81 23.09 -2.51 -4.80
CA SER A 81 23.29 -2.18 -6.21
C SER A 81 21.96 -2.10 -6.98
N TYR A 82 21.91 -1.26 -8.02
CA TYR A 82 20.70 -1.05 -8.85
C TYR A 82 20.18 -2.36 -9.47
N PHE A 83 21.12 -3.20 -9.88
CA PHE A 83 20.88 -4.56 -10.34
C PHE A 83 21.36 -5.58 -9.31
N SER A 84 20.62 -6.66 -9.15
CA SER A 84 20.93 -7.77 -8.24
C SER A 84 21.01 -9.09 -8.98
N THR A 85 21.91 -9.96 -8.52
CA THR A 85 21.99 -11.36 -8.97
C THR A 85 21.38 -12.34 -7.94
N LEU A 86 20.89 -11.84 -6.81
CA LEU A 86 20.30 -12.68 -5.77
C LEU A 86 18.90 -13.17 -6.14
N VAL A 87 18.16 -12.36 -6.87
CA VAL A 87 16.79 -12.69 -7.26
C VAL A 87 16.83 -13.47 -8.55
N ARG A 88 15.94 -14.46 -8.68
CA ARG A 88 15.58 -15.15 -9.93
C ARG A 88 16.73 -15.74 -10.75
N GLY A 89 17.85 -16.06 -10.08
CA GLY A 89 19.03 -16.68 -10.68
C GLY A 89 19.69 -15.87 -11.80
N GLY A 90 19.50 -14.54 -11.86
CA GLY A 90 20.03 -13.70 -12.94
C GLY A 90 20.01 -12.21 -12.63
N ILE A 91 20.61 -11.41 -13.51
CA ILE A 91 20.67 -9.94 -13.37
C ILE A 91 19.25 -9.38 -13.37
N THR A 92 18.91 -8.68 -12.29
CA THR A 92 17.55 -8.24 -11.98
C THR A 92 17.52 -6.77 -11.63
N ASP A 93 16.69 -6.00 -12.34
CA ASP A 93 16.38 -4.61 -11.95
C ASP A 93 15.60 -4.64 -10.64
N CYS A 94 16.14 -3.99 -9.61
CA CYS A 94 15.50 -3.95 -8.31
C CYS A 94 14.81 -2.62 -8.01
N PHE A 95 14.93 -1.61 -8.87
CA PHE A 95 14.52 -0.25 -8.56
C PHE A 95 13.12 0.10 -9.04
N ILE A 96 12.75 -0.25 -10.28
CA ILE A 96 11.51 0.27 -10.86
C ILE A 96 10.28 -0.51 -10.37
N VAL A 97 10.21 -1.82 -10.65
CA VAL A 97 9.02 -2.65 -10.37
C VAL A 97 9.09 -3.24 -8.97
N TYR A 98 10.24 -3.79 -8.57
CA TYR A 98 10.42 -4.26 -7.19
C TYR A 98 10.44 -3.11 -6.18
N GLY A 99 10.86 -1.91 -6.60
CA GLY A 99 10.89 -0.73 -5.75
C GLY A 99 11.77 -0.87 -4.52
N GLN A 100 12.96 -1.45 -4.65
CA GLN A 100 13.88 -1.69 -3.53
C GLN A 100 14.83 -0.51 -3.29
N PRO A 101 15.40 -0.38 -2.08
CA PRO A 101 16.49 0.54 -1.84
C PRO A 101 17.70 0.21 -2.71
N VAL A 102 18.26 1.24 -3.35
CA VAL A 102 19.47 1.13 -4.17
C VAL A 102 20.36 2.36 -3.99
N TRP A 103 21.68 2.18 -4.10
CA TRP A 103 22.65 3.27 -4.20
C TRP A 103 22.58 3.94 -5.58
N ASN A 104 21.56 4.76 -5.77
CA ASN A 104 21.34 5.54 -7.00
C ASN A 104 20.74 6.91 -6.65
N PRO A 105 21.10 8.00 -7.36
CA PRO A 105 20.52 9.32 -7.12
C PRO A 105 18.99 9.36 -7.17
N MET A 106 18.35 8.47 -7.94
CA MET A 106 16.89 8.40 -8.04
C MET A 106 16.21 7.89 -6.77
N ILE A 107 16.97 7.38 -5.78
CA ILE A 107 16.43 6.99 -4.47
C ILE A 107 15.77 8.16 -3.72
N ILE A 108 16.05 9.41 -4.09
CA ILE A 108 15.36 10.59 -3.54
C ILE A 108 13.84 10.49 -3.69
N PHE A 109 13.33 9.83 -4.74
CA PHE A 109 11.91 9.61 -4.98
C PHE A 109 11.33 8.41 -4.21
N ARG A 110 12.16 7.70 -3.45
CA ARG A 110 11.79 6.63 -2.51
C ARG A 110 12.39 6.92 -1.14
N LEU A 111 12.25 8.17 -0.68
CA LEU A 111 12.92 8.72 0.50
C LEU A 111 12.83 7.82 1.74
N PHE A 112 11.69 7.17 1.97
CA PHE A 112 11.47 6.31 3.13
C PHE A 112 12.31 5.03 3.12
N GLN A 113 12.90 4.64 1.98
CA GLN A 113 13.77 3.47 1.88
C GLN A 113 15.25 3.82 2.12
N VAL A 114 15.61 5.10 2.16
CA VAL A 114 17.01 5.54 2.27
C VAL A 114 17.65 5.05 3.57
N GLY A 115 16.86 4.87 4.64
CA GLY A 115 17.34 4.29 5.90
C GLY A 115 18.03 2.93 5.74
N PHE A 116 17.57 2.08 4.81
CA PHE A 116 18.20 0.78 4.56
C PHE A 116 19.62 0.87 4.00
N LEU A 117 19.98 1.98 3.35
CA LEU A 117 21.28 2.12 2.69
C LEU A 117 22.44 2.31 3.68
N PHE A 118 22.17 2.81 4.88
CA PHE A 118 23.23 3.19 5.83
C PHE A 118 22.97 2.77 7.30
N LEU A 119 21.77 2.30 7.65
CA LEU A 119 21.43 1.83 8.99
C LEU A 119 21.51 0.29 9.12
N THR A 120 21.35 -0.23 10.35
CA THR A 120 21.10 -1.67 10.55
C THR A 120 19.78 -2.10 9.89
N ALA A 121 19.56 -3.40 9.72
CA ALA A 121 18.34 -3.91 9.11
C ALA A 121 17.08 -3.50 9.91
N GLY A 122 17.10 -3.65 11.24
CA GLY A 122 16.01 -3.24 12.13
C GLY A 122 15.78 -1.73 12.13
N GLN A 123 16.85 -0.92 12.21
CA GLN A 123 16.76 0.54 12.08
C GLN A 123 16.22 0.98 10.72
N GLY A 124 16.62 0.32 9.63
CA GLY A 124 16.11 0.58 8.28
C GLY A 124 14.62 0.28 8.16
N MET A 125 14.15 -0.83 8.75
CA MET A 125 12.72 -1.15 8.84
C MET A 125 11.95 -0.11 9.64
N ALA A 126 12.47 0.32 10.79
CA ALA A 126 11.87 1.37 11.60
C ALA A 126 11.80 2.71 10.84
N PHE A 127 12.87 3.07 10.13
CA PHE A 127 12.93 4.28 9.30
C PHE A 127 11.82 4.27 8.25
N PHE A 128 11.70 3.16 7.51
CA PHE A 128 10.69 2.98 6.47
C PHE A 128 9.28 3.04 7.04
N TRP A 129 8.99 2.28 8.09
CA TRP A 129 7.65 2.19 8.66
C TRP A 129 7.22 3.49 9.35
N VAL A 130 8.04 4.03 10.24
CA VAL A 130 7.67 5.16 11.09
C VAL A 130 7.75 6.48 10.34
N GLY A 131 8.74 6.64 9.45
CA GLY A 131 8.86 7.82 8.60
C GLY A 131 7.62 8.06 7.74
N ARG A 132 7.09 7.00 7.12
CA ARG A 132 5.87 7.04 6.29
C ARG A 132 4.65 7.49 7.09
N GLY A 133 4.47 6.94 8.29
CA GLY A 133 3.31 7.23 9.14
C GLY A 133 3.30 8.66 9.64
N ILE A 134 4.47 9.14 10.10
CA ILE A 134 4.64 10.52 10.56
C ILE A 134 4.44 11.51 9.40
N ALA A 135 5.03 11.24 8.24
CA ALA A 135 4.87 12.08 7.06
C ALA A 135 3.40 12.15 6.61
N LEU A 136 2.72 11.01 6.51
CA LEU A 136 1.29 10.95 6.17
C LEU A 136 0.46 11.76 7.15
N PHE A 137 0.66 11.55 8.45
CA PHE A 137 -0.10 12.27 9.48
C PHE A 137 0.12 13.79 9.41
N LEU A 138 1.37 14.24 9.31
CA LEU A 138 1.70 15.66 9.28
C LEU A 138 1.20 16.36 8.01
N VAL A 139 1.37 15.73 6.84
CA VAL A 139 0.85 16.27 5.57
C VAL A 139 -0.68 16.27 5.58
N SER A 140 -1.32 15.23 6.13
CA SER A 140 -2.78 15.22 6.27
C SER A 140 -3.29 16.25 7.28
N ILE A 141 -2.52 16.65 8.30
CA ILE A 141 -2.89 17.81 9.12
C ILE A 141 -2.95 19.07 8.25
N GLU A 142 -1.93 19.34 7.44
CA GLU A 142 -1.91 20.54 6.59
C GLU A 142 -3.02 20.51 5.54
N MET A 143 -3.27 19.33 4.95
CA MET A 143 -4.41 19.14 4.05
C MET A 143 -5.74 19.37 4.77
N GLY A 144 -5.90 18.83 5.97
CA GLY A 144 -7.07 19.04 6.81
C GLY A 144 -7.28 20.53 7.16
N ILE A 145 -6.22 21.31 7.37
CA ILE A 145 -6.30 22.77 7.57
C ILE A 145 -6.86 23.43 6.31
N LEU A 146 -6.39 23.04 5.12
CA LEU A 146 -6.89 23.55 3.84
C LEU A 146 -8.38 23.23 3.65
N LEU A 147 -8.77 21.97 3.85
CA LEU A 147 -10.15 21.49 3.65
C LEU A 147 -11.15 22.08 4.66
N THR A 148 -10.72 22.25 5.91
CA THR A 148 -11.60 22.66 7.02
C THR A 148 -11.54 24.17 7.30
N ASN A 149 -10.93 24.94 6.39
CA ASN A 149 -10.76 26.39 6.50
C ASN A 149 -10.06 26.85 7.79
N GLY A 150 -8.94 26.22 8.13
CA GLY A 150 -8.11 26.61 9.28
C GLY A 150 -8.45 25.91 10.59
N ASN A 151 -9.38 24.95 10.61
CA ASN A 151 -9.80 24.31 11.85
C ASN A 151 -8.82 23.21 12.30
N LYS A 152 -7.94 23.57 13.24
CA LYS A 152 -6.88 22.70 13.77
C LYS A 152 -7.38 21.38 14.39
N CYS A 153 -8.57 21.38 15.00
CA CYS A 153 -9.09 20.17 15.65
C CYS A 153 -9.64 19.18 14.62
N LEU A 154 -10.40 19.69 13.64
CA LEU A 154 -10.87 18.88 12.52
C LEU A 154 -9.71 18.38 11.65
N SER A 155 -8.64 19.16 11.49
CA SER A 155 -7.49 18.72 10.72
C SER A 155 -6.73 17.57 11.36
N VAL A 156 -6.62 17.55 12.70
CA VAL A 156 -6.07 16.39 13.43
C VAL A 156 -6.99 15.17 13.31
N ALA A 157 -8.31 15.36 13.40
CA ALA A 157 -9.26 14.27 13.20
C ALA A 157 -9.17 13.68 11.79
N PHE A 158 -9.09 14.52 10.76
CA PHE A 158 -8.86 14.09 9.37
C PHE A 158 -7.55 13.32 9.24
N ALA A 159 -6.45 13.84 9.80
CA ALA A 159 -5.15 13.16 9.75
C ALA A 159 -5.16 11.79 10.45
N ALA A 160 -5.88 11.65 11.57
CA ALA A 160 -6.07 10.36 12.23
C ALA A 160 -6.88 9.39 11.36
N MET A 161 -7.95 9.88 10.72
CA MET A 161 -8.77 9.09 9.80
C MET A 161 -8.01 8.70 8.51
N MET A 162 -7.00 9.47 8.10
CA MET A 162 -6.11 9.14 6.99
C MET A 162 -5.08 8.07 7.40
N LEU A 163 -4.33 8.32 8.48
CA LEU A 163 -3.26 7.42 8.92
C LEU A 163 -3.80 6.05 9.32
N PHE A 164 -4.84 6.02 10.16
CA PHE A 164 -5.41 4.78 10.69
C PHE A 164 -6.60 4.29 9.87
N ALA A 165 -6.76 4.74 8.63
CA ALA A 165 -7.72 4.13 7.72
C ALA A 165 -7.37 2.63 7.55
N PRO A 166 -8.35 1.71 7.62
CA PRO A 166 -8.11 0.30 7.36
C PRO A 166 -7.44 0.05 6.01
N MET A 167 -7.86 0.76 4.95
CA MET A 167 -7.17 0.70 3.66
C MET A 167 -5.67 1.00 3.81
N VAL A 168 -5.31 2.10 4.47
CA VAL A 168 -3.91 2.48 4.67
C VAL A 168 -3.18 1.47 5.55
N GLN A 169 -3.80 0.97 6.62
CA GLN A 169 -3.14 0.07 7.56
C GLN A 169 -2.94 -1.35 7.01
N TRP A 170 -3.93 -1.90 6.30
CA TRP A 170 -3.79 -3.20 5.64
C TRP A 170 -2.84 -3.15 4.44
N TRP A 171 -2.76 -2.03 3.73
CA TRP A 171 -1.85 -1.86 2.59
C TRP A 171 -0.61 -1.04 2.94
N TYR A 172 -0.33 -0.86 4.23
CA TYR A 172 0.68 0.07 4.72
C TYR A 172 2.04 -0.26 4.13
N ALA A 173 2.35 -1.54 4.05
CA ALA A 173 3.70 -2.03 3.94
C ALA A 173 4.17 -2.26 2.49
N ILE A 174 3.26 -2.26 1.50
CA ILE A 174 3.67 -2.20 0.10
C ILE A 174 4.23 -0.81 -0.19
N ASN A 175 5.35 -0.76 -0.90
CA ASN A 175 5.85 0.46 -1.52
C ASN A 175 4.78 1.06 -2.43
N GLY A 176 4.29 2.25 -2.11
CA GLY A 176 3.47 3.02 -3.04
C GLY A 176 2.26 3.72 -2.46
N LEU A 177 1.36 3.01 -1.77
CA LEU A 177 0.06 3.60 -1.38
C LEU A 177 0.26 4.84 -0.49
N VAL A 178 1.05 4.69 0.57
CA VAL A 178 1.29 5.77 1.54
C VAL A 178 2.02 6.93 0.86
N GLU A 179 2.97 6.65 -0.03
CA GLU A 179 3.69 7.63 -0.84
C GLU A 179 2.75 8.40 -1.78
N MET A 180 1.81 7.73 -2.45
CA MET A 180 0.81 8.38 -3.30
C MET A 180 -0.08 9.33 -2.50
N LEU A 181 -0.50 8.91 -1.29
CA LEU A 181 -1.30 9.76 -0.40
C LEU A 181 -0.51 10.96 0.11
N ILE A 182 0.76 10.77 0.51
CA ILE A 182 1.64 11.86 0.96
C ILE A 182 1.86 12.85 -0.17
N THR A 183 2.32 12.38 -1.32
CA THR A 183 2.75 13.23 -2.43
C THR A 183 1.59 13.89 -3.15
N GLY A 184 0.44 13.22 -3.24
CA GLY A 184 -0.79 13.81 -3.78
C GLY A 184 -1.30 14.98 -2.92
N GLN A 185 -1.39 14.79 -1.60
CA GLN A 185 -1.76 15.87 -0.68
C GLN A 185 -0.71 17.00 -0.69
N LEU A 186 0.58 16.65 -0.66
CA LEU A 186 1.66 17.62 -0.65
C LEU A 186 1.69 18.44 -1.95
N ALA A 187 1.45 17.84 -3.11
CA ALA A 187 1.38 18.55 -4.39
C ALA A 187 0.28 19.62 -4.39
N VAL A 188 -0.92 19.28 -3.87
CA VAL A 188 -2.03 20.25 -3.71
C VAL A 188 -1.60 21.41 -2.82
N LEU A 189 -0.98 21.12 -1.67
CA LEU A 189 -0.51 22.13 -0.72
C LEU A 189 0.61 23.00 -1.29
N VAL A 190 1.53 22.41 -2.05
CA VAL A 190 2.65 23.11 -2.67
C VAL A 190 2.15 24.09 -3.74
N VAL A 191 1.19 23.67 -4.58
CA VAL A 191 0.55 24.57 -5.57
C VAL A 191 -0.22 25.69 -4.88
N ASP A 192 -0.98 25.40 -3.82
CA ASP A 192 -1.69 26.42 -3.04
C ASP A 192 -0.75 27.48 -2.48
N ASN A 193 0.39 27.06 -1.92
CA ASN A 193 1.40 27.97 -1.39
C ASN A 193 2.15 28.72 -2.50
N TYR A 194 2.43 28.08 -3.63
CA TYR A 194 3.11 28.70 -4.78
C TYR A 194 2.30 29.88 -5.30
N MET A 195 0.98 29.73 -5.40
CA MET A 195 0.08 30.77 -5.89
C MET A 195 -0.10 31.93 -4.91
N LYS A 196 0.18 31.74 -3.62
CA LYS A 196 0.02 32.78 -2.57
C LYS A 196 1.28 33.59 -2.29
N THR A 197 2.46 33.07 -2.65
CA THR A 197 3.74 33.74 -2.43
C THR A 197 4.26 34.40 -3.70
N THR A 198 4.98 35.51 -3.55
CA THR A 198 5.70 36.20 -4.62
C THR A 198 7.22 36.08 -4.48
N ARG A 199 7.70 35.49 -3.38
CA ARG A 199 9.13 35.34 -3.10
C ARG A 199 9.72 34.23 -3.97
N TYR A 200 10.68 34.60 -4.82
CA TYR A 200 11.35 33.65 -5.73
C TYR A 200 11.97 32.45 -5.01
N SER A 201 12.68 32.67 -3.90
CA SER A 201 13.31 31.59 -3.13
C SER A 201 12.29 30.56 -2.62
N VAL A 202 11.11 31.02 -2.21
CA VAL A 202 10.02 30.14 -1.77
C VAL A 202 9.44 29.38 -2.97
N ARG A 203 9.17 30.07 -4.09
CA ARG A 203 8.69 29.42 -5.32
C ARG A 203 9.67 28.36 -5.84
N PHE A 204 10.97 28.63 -5.78
CA PHE A 204 12.01 27.67 -6.15
C PHE A 204 11.97 26.39 -5.28
N ILE A 205 11.90 26.53 -3.95
CA ILE A 205 11.78 25.37 -3.05
C ILE A 205 10.49 24.58 -3.32
N LEU A 206 9.37 25.28 -3.57
CA LEU A 206 8.09 24.67 -3.92
C LEU A 206 8.16 23.94 -5.27
N THR A 207 8.90 24.47 -6.25
CA THR A 207 9.17 23.78 -7.52
C THR A 207 9.95 22.49 -7.31
N LEU A 208 10.99 22.50 -6.47
CA LEU A 208 11.74 21.28 -6.13
C LEU A 208 10.85 20.25 -5.39
N ALA A 209 10.00 20.72 -4.49
CA ALA A 209 9.01 19.87 -3.81
C ALA A 209 8.01 19.26 -4.80
N LEU A 210 7.58 20.00 -5.84
CA LEU A 210 6.74 19.47 -6.92
C LEU A 210 7.45 18.41 -7.76
N VAL A 211 8.73 18.62 -8.09
CA VAL A 211 9.54 17.60 -8.78
C VAL A 211 9.58 16.32 -7.94
N TRP A 212 9.83 16.45 -6.63
CA TRP A 212 9.84 15.31 -5.71
C TRP A 212 8.47 14.60 -5.63
N CYS A 213 7.36 15.36 -5.53
CA CYS A 213 6.02 14.80 -5.51
C CYS A 213 5.72 14.03 -6.79
N GLY A 214 5.98 14.64 -7.96
CA GLY A 214 5.74 14.03 -9.26
C GLY A 214 6.59 12.77 -9.47
N GLY A 215 7.89 12.84 -9.18
CA GLY A 215 8.80 11.70 -9.34
C GLY A 215 8.45 10.54 -8.42
N THR A 216 8.11 10.82 -7.16
CA THR A 216 7.68 9.78 -6.20
C THR A 216 6.35 9.13 -6.63
N TYR A 217 5.38 9.94 -7.09
CA TYR A 217 4.10 9.42 -7.56
C TYR A 217 4.27 8.53 -8.81
N ILE A 218 5.06 8.96 -9.79
CA ILE A 218 5.33 8.19 -11.02
C ILE A 218 6.09 6.90 -10.70
N LEU A 219 7.14 6.97 -9.88
CA LEU A 219 7.96 5.81 -9.52
C LEU A 219 7.29 4.85 -8.54
N THR A 220 6.07 5.15 -8.09
CA THR A 220 5.28 4.13 -7.42
C THR A 220 4.94 2.96 -8.35
N PHE A 221 4.84 3.21 -9.67
CA PHE A 221 4.70 2.16 -10.70
C PHE A 221 3.55 1.17 -10.47
N TYR A 222 2.42 1.65 -9.91
CA TYR A 222 1.22 0.85 -9.64
C TYR A 222 -0.06 1.53 -10.18
N PRO A 223 -0.33 1.44 -11.50
CA PRO A 223 -1.44 2.14 -12.17
C PRO A 223 -2.82 1.94 -11.54
N ALA A 224 -3.05 0.76 -10.95
CA ALA A 224 -4.35 0.39 -10.38
C ALA A 224 -4.81 1.29 -9.21
N TRP A 225 -3.87 1.94 -8.50
CA TRP A 225 -4.18 3.02 -7.56
C TRP A 225 -3.80 4.41 -8.08
N MET A 226 -2.73 4.51 -8.89
CA MET A 226 -2.28 5.81 -9.41
C MET A 226 -3.37 6.50 -10.21
N VAL A 227 -4.12 5.77 -11.05
CA VAL A 227 -5.18 6.36 -11.87
C VAL A 227 -6.32 6.88 -10.99
N PRO A 228 -6.96 6.08 -10.11
CA PRO A 228 -8.06 6.58 -9.29
C PRO A 228 -7.66 7.74 -8.37
N PHE A 229 -6.49 7.68 -7.72
CA PHE A 229 -6.02 8.77 -6.88
C PHE A 229 -5.68 10.04 -7.67
N ALA A 230 -5.23 9.92 -8.93
CA ALA A 230 -4.93 11.09 -9.76
C ALA A 230 -6.19 11.94 -10.03
N TYR A 231 -7.37 11.31 -10.16
CA TYR A 231 -8.65 12.04 -10.25
C TYR A 231 -8.91 12.90 -9.01
N ILE A 232 -8.69 12.34 -7.81
CA ILE A 232 -8.85 13.07 -6.53
C ILE A 232 -7.91 14.27 -6.49
N TRP A 233 -6.62 14.05 -6.75
CA TRP A 233 -5.62 15.11 -6.68
C TRP A 233 -5.85 16.18 -7.74
N LEU A 234 -6.29 15.80 -8.95
CA LEU A 234 -6.65 16.74 -10.01
C LEU A 234 -7.82 17.64 -9.59
N VAL A 235 -8.89 17.08 -9.03
CA VAL A 235 -10.03 17.87 -8.52
C VAL A 235 -9.59 18.87 -7.45
N LEU A 236 -8.75 18.43 -6.51
CA LEU A 236 -8.23 19.30 -5.44
C LEU A 236 -7.28 20.39 -5.98
N LEU A 237 -6.41 20.05 -6.94
CA LEU A 237 -5.53 21.01 -7.62
C LEU A 237 -6.34 22.06 -8.37
N ILE A 238 -7.31 21.65 -9.18
CA ILE A 238 -8.22 22.57 -9.90
C ILE A 238 -8.93 23.48 -8.90
N SER A 239 -9.40 22.94 -7.78
CA SER A 239 -10.11 23.71 -6.75
C SER A 239 -9.22 24.78 -6.11
N VAL A 240 -7.95 24.44 -5.81
CA VAL A 240 -6.95 25.38 -5.30
C VAL A 240 -6.62 26.46 -6.33
N ILE A 241 -6.45 26.08 -7.60
CA ILE A 241 -6.18 27.02 -8.70
C ILE A 241 -7.34 27.99 -8.86
N LEU A 242 -8.58 27.48 -8.92
CA LEU A 242 -9.78 28.31 -9.05
C LEU A 242 -9.96 29.27 -7.87
N LYS A 243 -9.58 28.84 -6.65
CA LYS A 243 -9.63 29.68 -5.45
C LYS A 243 -8.62 30.82 -5.49
N ASN A 244 -7.42 30.58 -6.01
CA ASN A 244 -6.31 31.53 -5.97
C ASN A 244 -6.09 32.30 -7.29
N LYS A 245 -6.78 31.94 -8.40
CA LYS A 245 -6.53 32.50 -9.75
C LYS A 245 -6.61 34.04 -9.82
N ASN A 246 -7.53 34.65 -9.07
CA ASN A 246 -7.74 36.10 -9.09
C ASN A 246 -6.72 36.86 -8.23
N THR A 247 -6.07 36.18 -7.28
CA THR A 247 -5.06 36.76 -6.39
C THR A 247 -3.63 36.41 -6.81
N PHE A 248 -3.48 35.48 -7.74
CA PHE A 248 -2.18 34.98 -8.17
C PHE A 248 -1.43 36.02 -9.00
N GLN A 249 -0.20 36.30 -8.60
CA GLN A 249 0.69 37.22 -9.32
C GLN A 249 1.70 36.42 -10.14
N TRP A 250 1.47 36.36 -11.44
CA TRP A 250 2.40 35.74 -12.39
C TRP A 250 3.57 36.68 -12.71
N ILE A 251 4.79 36.16 -12.60
CA ILE A 251 6.03 36.88 -12.85
C ILE A 251 6.81 36.11 -13.93
N TRP A 252 6.63 36.49 -15.19
CA TRP A 252 7.13 35.75 -16.37
C TRP A 252 8.60 35.35 -16.28
N LYS A 253 9.47 36.29 -15.86
CA LYS A 253 10.92 36.06 -15.73
C LYS A 253 11.26 34.90 -14.78
N TYR A 254 10.46 34.66 -13.75
CA TYR A 254 10.72 33.65 -12.73
C TYR A 254 9.89 32.40 -12.94
N ASP A 255 8.58 32.55 -13.14
CA ASP A 255 7.66 31.42 -13.26
C ASP A 255 7.93 30.60 -14.52
N GLY A 256 8.29 31.26 -15.63
CA GLY A 256 8.70 30.57 -16.86
C GLY A 256 9.96 29.72 -16.65
N LEU A 257 10.98 30.26 -15.97
CA LEU A 257 12.21 29.52 -15.64
C LEU A 257 11.94 28.36 -14.68
N LEU A 258 11.06 28.56 -13.69
CA LEU A 258 10.71 27.50 -12.74
C LEU A 258 9.90 26.37 -13.38
N ILE A 259 9.07 26.65 -14.38
CA ILE A 259 8.40 25.62 -15.18
C ILE A 259 9.41 24.84 -16.02
N ILE A 260 10.33 25.52 -16.70
CA ILE A 260 11.40 24.85 -17.45
C ILE A 260 12.24 23.98 -16.52
N LEU A 261 12.60 24.49 -15.34
CA LEU A 261 13.32 23.73 -14.31
C LEU A 261 12.54 22.49 -13.87
N PHE A 262 11.24 22.64 -13.59
CA PHE A 262 10.37 21.52 -13.22
C PHE A 262 10.36 20.44 -14.31
N LEU A 263 10.12 20.83 -15.56
CA LEU A 263 10.06 19.91 -16.70
C LEU A 263 11.40 19.24 -16.96
N ALA A 264 12.50 19.99 -16.90
CA ALA A 264 13.85 19.48 -17.11
C ALA A 264 14.27 18.49 -16.02
N LEU A 265 14.03 18.82 -14.74
CA LEU A 265 14.39 17.94 -13.63
C LEU A 265 13.51 16.69 -13.60
N LEU A 266 12.19 16.85 -13.66
CA LEU A 266 11.28 15.70 -13.63
C LEU A 266 11.48 14.83 -14.88
N GLY A 267 11.46 15.44 -16.07
CA GLY A 267 11.65 14.74 -17.34
C GLY A 267 13.01 14.07 -17.43
N GLY A 268 14.09 14.74 -17.04
CA GLY A 268 15.44 14.17 -17.02
C GLY A 268 15.58 13.00 -16.04
N CYS A 269 15.04 13.12 -14.83
CA CYS A 269 15.05 12.03 -13.85
C CYS A 269 14.24 10.81 -14.33
N MET A 270 13.06 11.04 -14.91
CA MET A 270 12.22 9.97 -15.45
C MET A 270 12.87 9.33 -16.67
N PHE A 271 13.45 10.11 -17.57
CA PHE A 271 14.19 9.61 -18.72
C PHE A 271 15.36 8.72 -18.28
N TYR A 272 16.19 9.19 -17.34
CA TYR A 272 17.30 8.39 -16.79
C TYR A 272 16.81 7.06 -16.21
N THR A 273 15.77 7.11 -15.38
CA THR A 273 15.23 5.91 -14.70
C THR A 273 14.65 4.92 -15.70
N PHE A 274 13.78 5.40 -16.61
CA PHE A 274 13.10 4.54 -17.58
C PHE A 274 14.05 3.96 -18.62
N HIS A 275 15.06 4.73 -19.03
CA HIS A 275 16.11 4.22 -19.92
C HIS A 275 16.92 3.12 -19.24
N LYS A 276 17.33 3.32 -17.98
CA LYS A 276 18.10 2.34 -17.21
C LYS A 276 17.32 1.05 -16.93
N SER A 277 16.00 1.14 -16.80
CA SER A 277 15.09 0.04 -16.48
C SER A 277 14.29 -0.48 -17.68
N TRP A 278 14.67 -0.13 -18.91
CA TRP A 278 13.84 -0.35 -20.10
C TRP A 278 13.45 -1.81 -20.31
N ASP A 279 14.40 -2.74 -20.17
CA ASP A 279 14.15 -4.18 -20.34
C ASP A 279 13.14 -4.71 -19.31
N CYS A 280 13.23 -4.23 -18.07
CA CYS A 280 12.28 -4.58 -17.01
C CYS A 280 10.87 -4.04 -17.34
N ILE A 281 10.77 -2.79 -17.78
CA ILE A 281 9.49 -2.17 -18.20
C ILE A 281 8.87 -2.98 -19.34
N GLN A 282 9.65 -3.32 -20.36
CA GLN A 282 9.18 -4.12 -21.49
C GLN A 282 8.73 -5.52 -21.07
N ALA A 283 9.44 -6.17 -20.15
CA ALA A 283 9.04 -7.46 -19.61
C ALA A 283 7.69 -7.38 -18.87
N VAL A 284 7.43 -6.30 -18.12
CA VAL A 284 6.13 -6.10 -17.45
C VAL A 284 5.03 -5.80 -18.45
N LEU A 285 5.22 -4.84 -19.37
CA LEU A 285 4.17 -4.44 -20.32
C LEU A 285 3.75 -5.59 -21.24
N ASN A 286 4.69 -6.48 -21.59
CA ASN A 286 4.43 -7.63 -22.47
C ASN A 286 4.07 -8.92 -21.69
N SER A 287 4.00 -8.86 -20.37
CA SER A 287 3.61 -10.01 -19.54
C SER A 287 2.15 -10.39 -19.74
N SER A 288 1.87 -11.69 -19.68
CA SER A 288 0.49 -12.20 -19.65
C SER A 288 -0.26 -11.74 -18.40
N TYR A 289 0.46 -11.54 -17.29
CA TYR A 289 -0.05 -10.91 -16.08
C TYR A 289 1.05 -10.14 -15.32
N PRO A 290 0.82 -8.89 -14.89
CA PRO A 290 -0.41 -8.09 -15.07
C PRO A 290 -0.45 -7.25 -16.36
N GLY A 291 0.57 -7.30 -17.22
CA GLY A 291 0.78 -6.34 -18.32
C GLY A 291 -0.39 -6.17 -19.28
N LYS A 292 -0.95 -7.27 -19.78
CA LYS A 292 -2.07 -7.26 -20.75
C LYS A 292 -3.47 -7.19 -20.10
N ARG A 293 -3.56 -6.93 -18.79
CA ARG A 293 -4.84 -6.88 -18.06
C ARG A 293 -5.65 -5.64 -18.44
N VAL A 294 -6.96 -5.82 -18.68
CA VAL A 294 -7.94 -4.74 -18.87
C VAL A 294 -9.11 -4.94 -17.92
N SER A 295 -9.51 -3.90 -17.19
CA SER A 295 -10.68 -3.94 -16.30
C SER A 295 -11.81 -3.03 -16.78
N VAL A 296 -13.02 -3.58 -16.86
CA VAL A 296 -14.23 -2.86 -17.28
C VAL A 296 -15.12 -2.43 -16.12
N GLY A 297 -14.72 -2.67 -14.87
CA GLY A 297 -15.57 -2.34 -13.72
C GLY A 297 -16.71 -3.34 -13.50
N GLY A 298 -17.70 -2.96 -12.68
CA GLY A 298 -18.93 -3.74 -12.42
C GLY A 298 -18.76 -5.01 -11.59
N GLN A 299 -17.54 -5.39 -11.21
CA GLN A 299 -17.26 -6.67 -10.55
C GLN A 299 -17.58 -6.67 -9.05
N VAL A 300 -17.64 -5.48 -8.43
CA VAL A 300 -17.70 -5.35 -6.97
C VAL A 300 -18.58 -4.17 -6.54
N ALA A 301 -19.84 -4.20 -6.99
CA ALA A 301 -20.81 -3.12 -6.87
C ALA A 301 -20.94 -2.54 -5.43
N TRP A 302 -20.99 -3.40 -4.41
CA TRP A 302 -21.46 -3.00 -3.09
C TRP A 302 -20.38 -2.88 -2.02
N THR A 303 -19.12 -3.23 -2.30
CA THR A 303 -18.08 -3.21 -1.27
C THR A 303 -17.79 -1.80 -0.77
N SER A 304 -17.95 -0.76 -1.60
CA SER A 304 -17.80 0.64 -1.15
C SER A 304 -18.76 1.05 -0.03
N LEU A 305 -19.80 0.25 0.27
CA LEU A 305 -20.75 0.48 1.37
C LEU A 305 -20.37 -0.26 2.67
N LEU A 306 -19.25 -0.98 2.69
CA LEU A 306 -18.78 -1.77 3.84
C LEU A 306 -17.99 -0.97 4.87
N SER A 307 -18.00 0.37 4.82
CA SER A 307 -17.22 1.18 5.75
C SER A 307 -17.59 0.95 7.22
N GLY A 308 -18.82 0.50 7.52
CA GLY A 308 -19.22 0.05 8.86
C GLY A 308 -18.52 -1.22 9.34
N SER A 309 -18.23 -2.15 8.44
CA SER A 309 -17.58 -3.44 8.75
C SER A 309 -16.12 -3.31 9.16
N ASN A 310 -15.48 -2.19 8.81
CA ASN A 310 -14.12 -1.84 9.23
C ASN A 310 -13.87 -1.94 10.74
N LEU A 311 -14.93 -1.80 11.56
CA LEU A 311 -14.89 -1.99 13.02
C LEU A 311 -14.34 -3.34 13.47
N PHE A 312 -14.53 -4.38 12.67
CA PHE A 312 -14.31 -5.76 13.09
C PHE A 312 -13.10 -6.40 12.39
N PHE A 313 -12.70 -5.86 11.23
CA PHE A 313 -11.63 -6.39 10.40
C PHE A 313 -10.31 -6.64 11.14
N PRO A 314 -9.81 -5.74 12.02
CA PRO A 314 -8.58 -6.01 12.78
C PRO A 314 -8.71 -7.19 13.75
N TYR A 315 -9.90 -7.47 14.26
CA TYR A 315 -10.08 -8.36 15.42
C TYR A 315 -10.50 -9.78 15.03
N ARG A 316 -11.18 -9.95 13.89
CA ARG A 316 -11.80 -11.23 13.50
C ARG A 316 -11.29 -11.78 12.17
N THR A 317 -10.03 -11.53 11.84
CA THR A 317 -9.40 -11.99 10.58
C THR A 317 -9.47 -13.51 10.37
N GLU A 318 -9.47 -14.29 11.44
CA GLU A 318 -9.44 -15.76 11.41
C GLU A 318 -10.84 -16.40 11.38
N MET A 319 -11.90 -15.62 11.64
CA MET A 319 -13.27 -16.11 11.85
C MET A 319 -14.14 -16.10 10.58
N ILE A 320 -13.56 -16.21 9.38
CA ILE A 320 -14.34 -16.06 8.13
C ILE A 320 -14.24 -17.31 7.22
N PRO A 321 -14.96 -18.40 7.54
CA PRO A 321 -14.98 -19.61 6.71
C PRO A 321 -15.50 -19.39 5.27
N PHE A 322 -16.39 -18.42 5.05
CA PHE A 322 -16.91 -18.10 3.71
C PHE A 322 -15.90 -17.33 2.83
N LEU A 323 -15.11 -16.39 3.40
CA LEU A 323 -14.02 -15.73 2.67
C LEU A 323 -12.84 -16.70 2.38
N ARG A 324 -12.71 -17.80 3.12
CA ARG A 324 -11.85 -18.93 2.71
C ARG A 324 -12.38 -19.65 1.46
N ARG A 325 -13.70 -19.77 1.27
CA ARG A 325 -14.30 -20.36 0.05
C ARG A 325 -14.26 -19.42 -1.16
N ALA A 326 -14.36 -18.11 -0.92
CA ALA A 326 -14.26 -17.09 -1.96
C ALA A 326 -12.82 -16.59 -2.20
N GLU A 327 -11.85 -17.03 -1.39
CA GLU A 327 -10.43 -16.62 -1.41
C GLU A 327 -10.17 -15.10 -1.33
N ILE A 328 -11.10 -14.29 -0.79
CA ILE A 328 -10.92 -12.83 -0.69
C ILE A 328 -10.38 -12.46 0.71
N PRO A 329 -9.13 -11.99 0.84
CA PRO A 329 -8.59 -11.58 2.12
C PRO A 329 -9.22 -10.27 2.59
N VAL A 330 -9.29 -10.09 3.92
CA VAL A 330 -9.91 -8.90 4.56
C VAL A 330 -9.33 -7.58 4.05
N CYS A 331 -8.07 -7.55 3.63
CA CYS A 331 -7.44 -6.35 3.06
C CYS A 331 -8.06 -5.87 1.75
N GLU A 332 -8.70 -6.74 0.96
CA GLU A 332 -9.42 -6.35 -0.27
C GLU A 332 -10.78 -5.69 0.03
N LEU A 333 -11.26 -5.79 1.27
CA LEU A 333 -12.48 -5.16 1.76
C LEU A 333 -12.19 -3.94 2.65
N ALA A 334 -10.91 -3.64 2.90
CA ALA A 334 -10.50 -2.58 3.81
C ALA A 334 -10.63 -1.20 3.14
N LEU A 335 -11.47 -0.34 3.72
CA LEU A 335 -11.83 0.96 3.13
C LEU A 335 -11.41 2.12 4.04
N PHE A 336 -11.48 3.35 3.54
CA PHE A 336 -11.55 4.51 4.43
C PHE A 336 -12.90 4.50 5.19
N MET A 337 -12.89 4.99 6.43
CA MET A 337 -14.13 5.20 7.19
C MET A 337 -14.77 6.51 6.72
N ASP A 338 -15.69 6.42 5.76
CA ASP A 338 -16.26 7.58 5.05
C ASP A 338 -17.63 8.04 5.58
N PHE A 339 -18.29 7.18 6.36
CA PHE A 339 -19.65 7.38 6.88
C PHE A 339 -20.70 7.70 5.78
N PHE A 340 -20.51 7.20 4.57
CA PHE A 340 -21.49 7.36 3.51
C PHE A 340 -22.86 6.76 3.92
N PRO A 341 -24.00 7.41 3.63
CA PRO A 341 -24.17 8.64 2.83
C PRO A 341 -24.18 9.96 3.63
N ILE A 342 -23.82 9.95 4.92
CA ILE A 342 -23.97 11.12 5.81
C ILE A 342 -23.15 12.32 5.31
N GLY A 343 -21.89 12.09 4.91
CA GLY A 343 -21.01 13.14 4.40
C GLY A 343 -21.55 13.82 3.14
N THR A 344 -21.92 13.03 2.13
CA THR A 344 -22.46 13.49 0.85
C THR A 344 -23.77 14.26 1.03
N LEU A 345 -24.72 13.73 1.81
CA LEU A 345 -25.98 14.41 2.10
C LEU A 345 -25.75 15.72 2.88
N PHE A 346 -24.81 15.72 3.82
CA PHE A 346 -24.46 16.92 4.56
C PHE A 346 -23.78 17.98 3.68
N ALA A 347 -22.95 17.57 2.72
CA ALA A 347 -22.34 18.44 1.72
C ALA A 347 -23.38 19.15 0.86
N ILE A 348 -24.38 18.42 0.35
CA ILE A 348 -25.53 18.98 -0.38
C ILE A 348 -26.28 19.99 0.50
N TYR A 349 -26.62 19.59 1.73
CA TYR A 349 -27.29 20.46 2.69
C TYR A 349 -26.49 21.73 2.99
N ALA A 350 -25.18 21.62 3.19
CA ALA A 350 -24.31 22.75 3.48
C ALA A 350 -24.27 23.75 2.31
N MET A 351 -24.15 23.30 1.06
CA MET A 351 -24.17 24.18 -0.12
C MET A 351 -25.52 24.88 -0.29
N ILE A 352 -26.64 24.15 -0.17
CA ILE A 352 -28.00 24.72 -0.25
C ILE A 352 -28.20 25.76 0.85
N LYS A 353 -27.83 25.43 2.10
CA LYS A 353 -28.04 26.33 3.23
C LYS A 353 -27.20 27.60 3.13
N ARG A 354 -25.99 27.48 2.56
CA ARG A 354 -25.08 28.60 2.34
C ARG A 354 -25.41 29.44 1.12
N ARG A 355 -26.23 28.91 0.19
CA ARG A 355 -26.36 29.45 -1.18
C ARG A 355 -25.00 29.71 -1.82
N LYS A 356 -24.02 28.86 -1.49
CA LYS A 356 -22.64 28.97 -1.96
C LYS A 356 -22.29 27.65 -2.63
N ILE A 357 -22.02 27.75 -3.91
CA ILE A 357 -21.48 26.66 -4.70
C ILE A 357 -19.99 26.56 -4.39
N ASP A 358 -19.56 25.38 -3.95
CA ASP A 358 -18.14 25.09 -3.66
C ASP A 358 -17.58 24.20 -4.77
N SER A 359 -16.58 24.71 -5.49
CA SER A 359 -16.01 24.00 -6.65
C SER A 359 -15.34 22.68 -6.26
N CYS A 360 -14.79 22.59 -5.04
CA CYS A 360 -14.19 21.36 -4.55
C CYS A 360 -15.26 20.30 -4.33
N LEU A 361 -16.36 20.65 -3.65
CA LEU A 361 -17.47 19.72 -3.44
C LEU A 361 -18.12 19.28 -4.76
N ILE A 362 -18.30 20.18 -5.74
CA ILE A 362 -18.80 19.78 -7.06
C ILE A 362 -17.84 18.79 -7.73
N GLY A 363 -16.54 19.09 -7.75
CA GLY A 363 -15.56 18.22 -8.38
C GLY A 363 -15.55 16.83 -7.73
N LEU A 364 -15.62 16.77 -6.40
CA LEU A 364 -15.71 15.52 -5.65
C LEU A 364 -16.99 14.74 -5.99
N PHE A 365 -18.15 15.39 -6.08
CA PHE A 365 -19.39 14.72 -6.49
C PHE A 365 -19.36 14.15 -7.91
N ILE A 366 -18.73 14.86 -8.85
CA ILE A 366 -18.58 14.37 -10.23
C ILE A 366 -17.76 13.08 -10.25
N ILE A 367 -16.65 13.05 -9.52
CA ILE A 367 -15.81 11.85 -9.46
C ILE A 367 -16.42 10.73 -8.59
N ASP A 368 -17.17 11.04 -7.53
CA ASP A 368 -17.96 10.04 -6.79
C ASP A 368 -18.96 9.36 -7.74
N LEU A 369 -19.73 10.13 -8.51
CA LEU A 369 -20.70 9.57 -9.47
C LEU A 369 -20.00 8.73 -10.55
N LEU A 370 -18.87 9.20 -11.08
CA LEU A 370 -18.08 8.45 -12.05
C LEU A 370 -17.57 7.12 -11.47
N PHE A 371 -17.03 7.12 -10.26
CA PHE A 371 -16.47 5.92 -9.64
C PHE A 371 -17.55 4.97 -9.14
N THR A 372 -18.65 5.50 -8.61
CA THR A 372 -19.86 4.75 -8.28
C THR A 372 -20.41 4.07 -9.54
N SER A 373 -20.49 4.77 -10.67
CA SER A 373 -20.98 4.16 -11.92
C SER A 373 -20.04 3.07 -12.46
N TYR A 374 -18.73 3.31 -12.46
CA TYR A 374 -17.74 2.30 -12.84
C TYR A 374 -17.77 1.06 -11.95
N THR A 375 -17.92 1.23 -10.64
CA THR A 375 -17.92 0.12 -9.68
C THR A 375 -19.24 -0.67 -9.69
N LEU A 376 -20.39 0.00 -9.85
CA LEU A 376 -21.71 -0.62 -9.88
C LEU A 376 -22.04 -1.28 -11.22
N TRP A 377 -21.92 -0.53 -12.32
CA TRP A 377 -22.42 -0.96 -13.63
C TRP A 377 -21.31 -1.41 -14.57
N GLY A 378 -20.07 -0.98 -14.32
CA GLY A 378 -18.98 -1.14 -15.27
C GLY A 378 -19.16 -0.25 -16.50
N PHE A 379 -18.08 -0.11 -17.27
CA PHE A 379 -18.02 0.66 -18.51
C PHE A 379 -17.69 -0.25 -19.69
N PRO A 380 -18.19 0.06 -20.90
CA PRO A 380 -17.64 -0.51 -22.12
C PRO A 380 -16.12 -0.30 -22.18
N GLU A 381 -15.40 -1.25 -22.79
CA GLU A 381 -13.93 -1.24 -22.79
C GLU A 381 -13.33 0.06 -23.33
N TRP A 382 -13.91 0.63 -24.40
CA TRP A 382 -13.44 1.90 -24.96
C TRP A 382 -13.54 3.05 -23.96
N LEU A 383 -14.59 3.07 -23.13
CA LEU A 383 -14.80 4.10 -22.11
C LEU A 383 -13.89 3.87 -20.92
N ALA A 384 -13.68 2.62 -20.50
CA ALA A 384 -12.71 2.26 -19.48
C ALA A 384 -11.28 2.66 -19.91
N LYS A 385 -10.92 2.45 -21.18
CA LYS A 385 -9.63 2.89 -21.75
C LYS A 385 -9.52 4.41 -21.84
N LEU A 386 -10.56 5.10 -22.31
CA LEU A 386 -10.61 6.56 -22.41
C LEU A 386 -10.44 7.24 -21.04
N THR A 387 -11.07 6.69 -20.01
CA THR A 387 -10.97 7.17 -18.62
C THR A 387 -9.73 6.64 -17.89
N LEU A 388 -8.90 5.82 -18.55
CA LEU A 388 -7.77 5.10 -17.95
C LEU A 388 -8.17 4.14 -16.80
N LEU A 389 -9.44 4.04 -16.44
CA LEU A 389 -9.93 3.10 -15.43
C LEU A 389 -9.74 1.64 -15.88
N SER A 390 -9.44 1.39 -17.15
CA SER A 390 -8.99 0.08 -17.64
C SER A 390 -7.79 -0.50 -16.88
N PHE A 391 -6.97 0.35 -16.26
CA PHE A 391 -5.82 -0.06 -15.46
C PHE A 391 -6.18 -0.42 -14.00
N SER A 392 -7.41 -0.17 -13.56
CA SER A 392 -7.80 -0.26 -12.16
C SER A 392 -8.97 -1.22 -11.98
N SER A 393 -8.80 -2.26 -11.17
CA SER A 393 -9.92 -3.14 -10.84
C SER A 393 -10.99 -2.42 -10.01
N SER A 394 -12.25 -2.90 -10.07
CA SER A 394 -13.37 -2.38 -9.27
C SER A 394 -13.04 -2.17 -7.79
N ASN A 395 -12.32 -3.10 -7.15
CA ASN A 395 -11.91 -2.97 -5.75
C ASN A 395 -11.07 -1.72 -5.47
N ARG A 396 -10.08 -1.44 -6.33
CA ARG A 396 -9.16 -0.30 -6.17
C ARG A 396 -9.89 1.03 -6.37
N VAL A 397 -10.86 1.06 -7.27
CA VAL A 397 -11.75 2.22 -7.46
C VAL A 397 -12.69 2.38 -6.26
N ALA A 398 -13.26 1.30 -5.73
CA ALA A 398 -14.13 1.34 -4.54
C ALA A 398 -13.39 1.81 -3.28
N GLU A 399 -12.15 1.36 -3.07
CA GLU A 399 -11.26 1.86 -2.02
C GLU A 399 -11.07 3.38 -2.14
N THR A 400 -10.73 3.86 -3.34
CA THR A 400 -10.50 5.29 -3.61
C THR A 400 -11.78 6.12 -3.50
N LEU A 401 -12.93 5.55 -3.86
CA LEU A 401 -14.25 6.16 -3.71
C LEU A 401 -14.57 6.50 -2.25
N THR A 402 -14.19 5.65 -1.30
CA THR A 402 -14.38 5.96 0.13
C THR A 402 -13.50 7.13 0.61
N LEU A 403 -12.34 7.38 -0.02
CA LEU A 403 -11.56 8.59 0.26
C LEU A 403 -12.29 9.85 -0.26
N ILE A 404 -12.91 9.80 -1.44
CA ILE A 404 -13.69 10.92 -2.00
C ILE A 404 -14.78 11.34 -1.00
N ARG A 405 -15.54 10.36 -0.49
CA ARG A 405 -16.62 10.57 0.47
C ARG A 405 -16.13 11.09 1.83
N LEU A 406 -14.95 10.64 2.28
CA LEU A 406 -14.28 11.22 3.45
C LEU A 406 -13.91 12.69 3.21
N LEU A 407 -13.37 13.03 2.04
CA LEU A 407 -13.05 14.42 1.68
C LEU A 407 -14.32 15.29 1.63
N GLU A 408 -15.41 14.79 1.05
CA GLU A 408 -16.71 15.49 1.04
C GLU A 408 -17.18 15.85 2.45
N LEU A 409 -17.11 14.91 3.40
CA LEU A 409 -17.50 15.15 4.79
C LEU A 409 -16.70 16.31 5.41
N PHE A 410 -15.37 16.30 5.29
CA PHE A 410 -14.53 17.33 5.91
C PHE A 410 -14.63 18.69 5.20
N CYS A 411 -14.72 18.70 3.87
CA CYS A 411 -15.00 19.90 3.08
C CYS A 411 -16.34 20.53 3.48
N ALA A 412 -17.40 19.70 3.59
CA ALA A 412 -18.74 20.15 3.97
C ALA A 412 -18.77 20.75 5.38
N ILE A 413 -18.12 20.10 6.35
CA ILE A 413 -18.01 20.62 7.71
C ILE A 413 -17.24 21.96 7.71
N GLY A 414 -16.13 22.05 6.98
CA GLY A 414 -15.36 23.28 6.82
C GLY A 414 -16.20 24.42 6.25
N LEU A 415 -16.95 24.16 5.18
CA LEU A 415 -17.84 25.11 4.53
C LEU A 415 -18.99 25.55 5.44
N TYR A 416 -19.62 24.61 6.14
CA TYR A 416 -20.76 24.86 7.01
C TYR A 416 -20.36 25.66 8.25
N ARG A 417 -19.22 25.37 8.88
CA ARG A 417 -18.79 26.05 10.13
C ARG A 417 -18.34 27.49 9.94
N GLN A 418 -17.91 27.87 8.74
CA GLN A 418 -17.71 29.28 8.41
C GLN A 418 -19.03 30.06 8.37
N TYR A 419 -20.18 29.38 8.32
CA TYR A 419 -21.48 30.03 8.44
C TYR A 419 -21.76 30.30 9.91
N ARG A 420 -22.12 31.54 10.23
CA ARG A 420 -22.92 31.78 11.42
C ARG A 420 -24.37 31.52 11.03
N PRO A 421 -24.98 30.37 11.39
CA PRO A 421 -26.41 30.22 11.17
C PRO A 421 -27.11 31.39 11.87
N LEU A 422 -28.06 32.04 11.17
CA LEU A 422 -29.05 32.88 11.83
C LEU A 422 -29.57 32.09 13.03
N ASN A 423 -29.64 32.73 14.21
CA ASN A 423 -30.00 32.17 15.51
C ASN A 423 -31.47 31.69 15.54
N ARG A 424 -31.85 30.84 14.59
CA ARG A 424 -33.16 30.22 14.50
C ARG A 424 -33.14 29.08 15.50
N LYS A 425 -33.90 29.22 16.59
CA LYS A 425 -34.13 28.14 17.55
C LYS A 425 -34.62 26.91 16.77
N LYS A 426 -33.84 25.82 16.79
CA LYS A 426 -34.27 24.52 16.25
C LYS A 426 -35.55 24.13 17.00
N ARG A 427 -36.65 23.84 16.29
CA ARG A 427 -37.91 23.42 16.90
C ARG A 427 -37.86 21.92 17.21
N ALA A 428 -38.71 21.43 18.12
CA ALA A 428 -38.80 20.01 18.45
C ALA A 428 -38.99 19.12 17.19
N ARG A 429 -39.80 19.57 16.23
CA ARG A 429 -40.00 18.90 14.92
C ARG A 429 -38.71 18.73 14.13
N ASP A 430 -37.78 19.70 14.19
CA ASP A 430 -36.50 19.62 13.47
C ASP A 430 -35.60 18.53 14.09
N TYR A 431 -35.65 18.37 15.41
CA TYR A 431 -34.92 17.28 16.09
C TYR A 431 -35.53 15.91 15.79
N ILE A 432 -36.86 15.79 15.82
CA ILE A 432 -37.56 14.54 15.48
C ILE A 432 -37.24 14.12 14.04
N GLY A 433 -37.35 15.05 13.07
CA GLY A 433 -37.06 14.76 11.67
C GLY A 433 -35.62 14.29 11.44
N VAL A 434 -34.65 14.86 12.16
CA VAL A 434 -33.24 14.45 12.06
C VAL A 434 -33.01 13.10 12.72
N ILE A 435 -33.59 12.85 13.89
CA ILE A 435 -33.49 11.55 14.56
C ILE A 435 -34.05 10.45 13.66
N VAL A 436 -35.20 10.69 13.02
CA VAL A 436 -35.80 9.75 12.07
C VAL A 436 -34.91 9.54 10.85
N LEU A 437 -34.42 10.62 10.21
CA LEU A 437 -33.55 10.51 9.03
C LEU A 437 -32.23 9.79 9.34
N VAL A 438 -31.55 10.18 10.41
CA VAL A 438 -30.28 9.57 10.84
C VAL A 438 -30.51 8.13 11.29
N GLY A 439 -31.61 7.85 11.99
CA GLY A 439 -32.01 6.49 12.38
C GLY A 439 -32.30 5.60 11.18
N PHE A 440 -32.99 6.12 10.15
CA PHE A 440 -33.22 5.41 8.90
C PHE A 440 -31.92 5.10 8.18
N ILE A 441 -31.05 6.10 7.98
CA ILE A 441 -29.73 5.90 7.34
C ILE A 441 -28.90 4.87 8.11
N ALA A 442 -28.85 4.97 9.44
CA ALA A 442 -28.13 4.03 10.28
C ALA A 442 -28.68 2.61 10.15
N GLY A 443 -30.00 2.43 10.18
CA GLY A 443 -30.66 1.15 9.96
C GLY A 443 -30.35 0.55 8.60
N VAL A 444 -30.45 1.35 7.53
CA VAL A 444 -30.10 0.94 6.16
C VAL A 444 -28.64 0.49 6.08
N MET A 445 -27.70 1.27 6.63
CA MET A 445 -26.27 0.92 6.57
C MET A 445 -25.96 -0.35 7.38
N GLY A 446 -26.62 -0.55 8.52
CA GLY A 446 -26.54 -1.80 9.28
C GLY A 446 -27.03 -3.00 8.47
N ILE A 447 -28.20 -2.87 7.82
CA ILE A 447 -28.78 -3.92 6.96
C ILE A 447 -27.86 -4.20 5.77
N VAL A 448 -27.41 -3.17 5.06
CA VAL A 448 -26.52 -3.32 3.89
C VAL A 448 -25.24 -4.06 4.25
N ASN A 449 -24.58 -3.67 5.35
CA ASN A 449 -23.36 -4.35 5.80
C ASN A 449 -23.66 -5.83 6.13
N HIS A 450 -24.76 -6.12 6.83
CA HIS A 450 -25.16 -7.49 7.13
C HIS A 450 -25.49 -8.30 5.87
N THR A 451 -26.20 -7.72 4.89
CA THR A 451 -26.57 -8.41 3.65
C THR A 451 -25.34 -8.76 2.81
N ILE A 452 -24.32 -7.90 2.80
CA ILE A 452 -23.08 -8.15 2.06
C ILE A 452 -22.19 -9.16 2.82
N LEU A 453 -22.17 -9.09 4.16
CA LEU A 453 -21.33 -9.94 5.01
C LEU A 453 -22.14 -10.70 6.09
N PRO A 454 -23.12 -11.56 5.70
CA PRO A 454 -24.09 -12.14 6.64
C PRO A 454 -23.46 -13.12 7.63
N ASP A 455 -22.49 -13.90 7.18
CA ASP A 455 -21.78 -14.90 8.01
C ASP A 455 -20.74 -14.27 8.93
N TYR A 456 -20.30 -13.04 8.62
CA TYR A 456 -19.26 -12.34 9.36
C TYR A 456 -19.83 -11.42 10.45
N LEU A 457 -20.95 -10.74 10.15
CA LEU A 457 -21.57 -9.76 11.04
C LEU A 457 -22.76 -10.36 11.78
N TRP A 458 -22.62 -10.53 13.08
CA TRP A 458 -23.72 -10.98 13.93
C TRP A 458 -24.68 -9.82 14.23
N LYS A 459 -25.89 -10.15 14.73
CA LYS A 459 -26.90 -9.14 15.10
C LYS A 459 -26.36 -8.04 16.02
N LYS A 460 -25.47 -8.39 16.95
CA LYS A 460 -24.81 -7.42 17.84
C LYS A 460 -23.86 -6.47 17.09
N ASP A 461 -23.16 -6.96 16.07
CA ASP A 461 -22.23 -6.17 15.27
C ASP A 461 -23.00 -5.18 14.39
N VAL A 462 -24.11 -5.64 13.81
CA VAL A 462 -25.06 -4.78 13.08
C VAL A 462 -25.60 -3.67 13.97
N PHE A 463 -25.99 -3.99 15.20
CA PHE A 463 -26.42 -2.98 16.17
C PHE A 463 -25.32 -1.95 16.47
N ILE A 464 -24.07 -2.39 16.65
CA ILE A 464 -22.93 -1.47 16.84
C ILE A 464 -22.74 -0.55 15.63
N ILE A 465 -22.85 -1.08 14.40
CA ILE A 465 -22.80 -0.27 13.16
C ILE A 465 -23.92 0.77 13.17
N ILE A 466 -25.17 0.38 13.46
CA ILE A 466 -26.32 1.30 13.54
C ILE A 466 -26.05 2.42 14.57
N VAL A 467 -25.58 2.07 15.77
CA VAL A 467 -25.26 3.06 16.80
C VAL A 467 -24.15 4.00 16.33
N MET A 468 -23.11 3.49 15.69
CA MET A 468 -22.01 4.29 15.13
C MET A 468 -22.52 5.31 14.10
N PHE A 469 -23.30 4.87 13.11
CA PHE A 469 -23.89 5.73 12.08
C PHE A 469 -24.89 6.74 12.67
N PHE A 470 -25.63 6.34 13.71
CA PHE A 470 -26.55 7.24 14.40
C PHE A 470 -25.79 8.36 15.13
N VAL A 471 -24.75 8.01 15.90
CA VAL A 471 -23.93 8.96 16.65
C VAL A 471 -23.25 9.94 15.70
N ILE A 472 -22.60 9.46 14.63
CA ILE A 472 -21.91 10.35 13.69
C ILE A 472 -22.90 11.27 12.95
N GLY A 473 -24.06 10.77 12.53
CA GLY A 473 -25.11 11.59 11.90
C GLY A 473 -25.64 12.67 12.84
N TRP A 474 -25.84 12.34 14.11
CA TRP A 474 -26.27 13.31 15.13
C TRP A 474 -25.20 14.38 15.41
N LEU A 475 -23.92 13.99 15.46
CA LEU A 475 -22.79 14.90 15.67
C LEU A 475 -22.64 15.86 14.47
N VAL A 476 -22.72 15.36 13.24
CA VAL A 476 -22.65 16.15 12.01
C VAL A 476 -23.79 17.18 11.94
N TRP A 477 -25.02 16.79 12.29
CA TRP A 477 -26.16 17.73 12.33
C TRP A 477 -25.98 18.88 13.32
N ASN A 478 -25.24 18.66 14.41
CA ASN A 478 -25.02 19.62 15.49
C ASN A 478 -23.60 20.22 15.49
N ILE A 479 -22.86 20.06 14.39
CA ILE A 479 -21.43 20.42 14.28
C ILE A 479 -21.15 21.92 14.41
N ASN A 480 -22.18 22.77 14.32
CA ASN A 480 -22.05 24.21 14.54
C ASN A 480 -21.67 24.56 15.98
N ARG A 481 -22.00 23.70 16.96
CA ARG A 481 -21.63 23.91 18.36
C ARG A 481 -20.18 23.48 18.58
N MET A 482 -19.37 24.36 19.15
CA MET A 482 -17.93 24.12 19.33
C MET A 482 -17.62 22.83 20.13
N TYR A 483 -18.38 22.56 21.20
CA TYR A 483 -18.19 21.34 21.99
C TYR A 483 -18.58 20.07 21.20
N VAL A 484 -19.63 20.13 20.37
CA VAL A 484 -20.04 19.00 19.50
C VAL A 484 -18.98 18.74 18.44
N ALA A 485 -18.38 19.78 17.86
CA ALA A 485 -17.26 19.60 16.95
C ALA A 485 -16.05 18.95 17.62
N GLY A 486 -15.79 19.27 18.89
CA GLY A 486 -14.80 18.56 19.71
C GLY A 486 -15.15 17.07 19.88
N LEU A 487 -16.41 16.76 20.23
CA LEU A 487 -16.89 15.38 20.35
C LEU A 487 -16.80 14.60 19.02
N PHE A 488 -17.15 15.24 17.90
CA PHE A 488 -16.94 14.69 16.55
C PHE A 488 -15.47 14.34 16.31
N CYS A 489 -14.54 15.25 16.63
CA CYS A 489 -13.12 14.98 16.47
C CYS A 489 -12.66 13.83 17.36
N CYS A 490 -13.07 13.80 18.63
CA CYS A 490 -12.74 12.69 19.54
C CYS A 490 -13.31 11.36 19.04
N PHE A 491 -14.55 11.36 18.53
CA PHE A 491 -15.17 10.18 17.94
C PHE A 491 -14.40 9.69 16.71
N CYS A 492 -14.09 10.58 15.77
CA CYS A 492 -13.28 10.27 14.59
C CYS A 492 -11.89 9.74 14.95
N ILE A 493 -11.22 10.31 15.94
CA ILE A 493 -9.90 9.81 16.38
C ILE A 493 -10.06 8.45 17.05
N GLY A 494 -11.01 8.30 17.98
CA GLY A 494 -11.25 7.06 18.71
C GLY A 494 -11.62 5.90 17.78
N ILE A 495 -12.54 6.13 16.83
CA ILE A 495 -12.92 5.11 15.85
C ILE A 495 -11.74 4.74 14.95
N SER A 496 -10.93 5.73 14.53
CA SER A 496 -9.74 5.48 13.69
C SER A 496 -8.74 4.56 14.39
N LEU A 497 -8.50 4.78 15.69
CA LEU A 497 -7.65 3.89 16.48
C LEU A 497 -8.22 2.46 16.55
N VAL A 498 -9.53 2.32 16.76
CA VAL A 498 -10.20 1.01 16.81
C VAL A 498 -10.09 0.26 15.48
N ILE A 499 -10.27 0.94 14.34
CA ILE A 499 -10.31 0.26 13.03
C ILE A 499 -8.92 0.04 12.42
N GLY A 500 -7.91 0.80 12.81
CA GLY A 500 -6.60 0.79 12.14
C GLY A 500 -5.40 0.47 13.03
N ALA A 501 -5.35 0.99 14.26
CA ALA A 501 -4.12 0.93 15.06
C ALA A 501 -3.74 -0.49 15.51
N TYR A 502 -4.69 -1.44 15.49
CA TYR A 502 -4.45 -2.85 15.83
C TYR A 502 -4.18 -3.75 14.61
N VAL A 503 -4.18 -3.20 13.39
CA VAL A 503 -3.94 -3.99 12.17
C VAL A 503 -2.50 -4.47 12.13
N ASN A 504 -1.56 -3.52 12.21
CA ASN A 504 -0.13 -3.78 12.19
C ASN A 504 0.39 -4.00 13.64
N PRO A 505 1.23 -5.02 13.89
CA PRO A 505 1.88 -5.19 15.19
C PRO A 505 2.87 -4.05 15.48
N ILE A 506 3.41 -4.00 16.69
CA ILE A 506 4.64 -3.25 16.99
C ILE A 506 5.69 -4.28 17.36
N GLN A 507 6.75 -4.35 16.56
CA GLN A 507 7.89 -5.24 16.77
C GLN A 507 9.17 -4.44 16.95
N LYS A 508 10.18 -5.10 17.53
CA LYS A 508 11.53 -4.55 17.75
C LYS A 508 12.57 -5.42 17.06
N GLY A 509 13.35 -4.83 16.16
CA GLY A 509 14.45 -5.53 15.51
C GLY A 509 14.00 -6.64 14.56
N LEU A 510 14.97 -7.42 14.07
CA LEU A 510 14.75 -8.53 13.12
C LEU A 510 15.67 -9.73 13.45
N ASP A 511 16.35 -9.67 14.59
CA ASP A 511 17.50 -10.53 14.88
C ASP A 511 17.05 -11.97 15.00
N GLN A 512 15.91 -12.23 15.61
CA GLN A 512 15.40 -13.57 15.83
C GLN A 512 15.22 -14.37 14.53
N VAL A 513 14.74 -13.72 13.47
CA VAL A 513 14.66 -14.35 12.14
C VAL A 513 16.04 -14.42 11.50
N GLN A 514 16.83 -13.33 11.54
CA GLN A 514 18.13 -13.25 10.85
C GLN A 514 19.19 -14.20 11.42
N SER A 515 19.10 -14.56 12.70
CA SER A 515 19.99 -15.49 13.39
C SER A 515 19.51 -16.94 13.33
N ASN A 516 18.42 -17.24 12.61
CA ASN A 516 17.91 -18.61 12.52
C ASN A 516 18.98 -19.57 11.94
N PRO A 517 19.20 -20.76 12.54
CA PRO A 517 20.29 -21.64 12.15
C PRO A 517 20.30 -22.03 10.67
N LEU A 518 19.12 -22.27 10.08
CA LEU A 518 19.01 -22.61 8.66
C LEU A 518 19.56 -21.48 7.77
N LEU A 519 19.21 -20.23 8.07
CA LEU A 519 19.68 -19.08 7.27
C LEU A 519 21.18 -18.86 7.42
N VAL A 520 21.70 -19.03 8.64
CA VAL A 520 23.14 -18.94 8.92
C VAL A 520 23.92 -19.99 8.14
N GLN A 521 23.43 -21.24 8.12
CA GLN A 521 24.08 -22.33 7.40
C GLN A 521 24.05 -22.14 5.89
N MET A 522 22.90 -21.78 5.31
CA MET A 522 22.79 -21.49 3.88
C MET A 522 23.78 -20.41 3.45
N LYS A 523 23.89 -19.34 4.26
CA LYS A 523 24.83 -18.25 4.02
C LYS A 523 26.29 -18.69 4.13
N GLN A 524 26.63 -19.58 5.06
CA GLN A 524 27.98 -20.12 5.22
C GLN A 524 28.38 -21.02 4.04
N ILE A 525 27.47 -21.88 3.59
CA ILE A 525 27.64 -22.73 2.40
C ILE A 525 27.90 -21.85 1.17
N ASP A 526 27.06 -20.84 0.92
CA ASP A 526 27.21 -19.99 -0.27
C ASP A 526 28.46 -19.12 -0.23
N ARG A 527 28.90 -18.67 0.96
CA ARG A 527 30.17 -17.96 1.13
C ARG A 527 31.38 -18.81 0.75
N THR A 528 31.30 -20.11 1.02
CA THR A 528 32.41 -21.05 0.75
C THR A 528 32.40 -21.51 -0.70
N ASP A 529 31.21 -21.82 -1.22
CA ASP A 529 31.03 -22.37 -2.55
C ASP A 529 29.75 -21.83 -3.18
N SER A 530 29.79 -20.60 -3.68
CA SER A 530 28.60 -19.87 -4.16
C SER A 530 27.89 -20.55 -5.33
N GLY A 531 26.57 -20.38 -5.40
CA GLY A 531 25.75 -20.90 -6.49
C GLY A 531 24.30 -20.45 -6.47
N ILE A 532 23.53 -20.93 -7.44
CA ILE A 532 22.08 -20.68 -7.50
C ILE A 532 21.36 -21.72 -6.64
N TRP A 533 20.47 -21.24 -5.78
CA TRP A 533 19.64 -22.05 -4.90
C TRP A 533 18.22 -22.17 -5.45
N VAL A 534 17.59 -23.31 -5.18
CA VAL A 534 16.17 -23.55 -5.42
C VAL A 534 15.55 -24.14 -4.16
N THR A 535 14.33 -23.73 -3.82
CA THR A 535 13.53 -24.44 -2.81
C THR A 535 12.64 -25.46 -3.50
N GLU A 536 12.79 -26.73 -3.16
CA GLU A 536 12.07 -27.84 -3.77
C GLU A 536 10.91 -28.30 -2.89
N GLY A 537 9.78 -28.61 -3.53
CA GLY A 537 8.64 -29.28 -2.90
C GLY A 537 7.87 -28.42 -1.89
N MET A 538 8.14 -27.12 -1.80
CA MET A 538 7.52 -26.19 -0.86
C MET A 538 6.78 -25.06 -1.57
N GLU A 539 5.56 -24.77 -1.14
CA GLU A 539 4.70 -23.73 -1.71
C GLU A 539 5.15 -22.31 -1.32
N PHE A 540 4.43 -21.27 -1.75
CA PHE A 540 4.66 -19.93 -1.22
C PHE A 540 4.42 -19.90 0.31
N PRO A 541 5.30 -19.27 1.12
CA PRO A 541 6.37 -18.33 0.75
C PRO A 541 7.79 -18.92 0.70
N TYR A 542 7.96 -20.24 0.82
CA TYR A 542 9.26 -20.85 1.07
C TYR A 542 10.32 -20.56 0.00
N GLY A 543 9.92 -20.28 -1.26
CA GLY A 543 10.81 -19.82 -2.34
C GLY A 543 11.65 -18.58 -2.03
N ASN A 544 11.25 -17.78 -1.04
CA ASN A 544 11.96 -16.59 -0.62
C ASN A 544 12.91 -16.82 0.57
N ILE A 545 13.00 -18.04 1.13
CA ILE A 545 13.96 -18.37 2.20
C ILE A 545 15.43 -18.09 1.80
N PRO A 546 15.90 -18.45 0.59
CA PRO A 546 17.29 -18.15 0.25
C PRO A 546 17.56 -16.63 0.19
N LEU A 547 16.56 -15.80 -0.15
CA LEU A 547 16.70 -14.34 -0.06
C LEU A 547 16.87 -13.87 1.39
N LEU A 548 16.19 -14.48 2.37
CA LEU A 548 16.41 -14.17 3.80
C LEU A 548 17.85 -14.47 4.24
N ALA A 549 18.42 -15.58 3.76
CA ALA A 549 19.82 -15.93 4.00
C ALA A 549 20.81 -15.01 3.26
N GLY A 550 20.33 -14.23 2.28
CA GLY A 550 21.15 -13.38 1.43
C GLY A 550 21.87 -14.13 0.31
N VAL A 551 21.32 -15.26 -0.15
CA VAL A 551 21.91 -16.10 -1.21
C VAL A 551 21.02 -16.12 -2.47
N PRO A 552 21.59 -16.41 -3.67
CA PRO A 552 20.82 -16.38 -4.91
C PRO A 552 19.71 -17.43 -4.97
N SER A 553 18.47 -17.03 -5.26
CA SER A 553 17.31 -17.93 -5.42
C SER A 553 16.74 -17.87 -6.84
N LEU A 554 16.59 -19.01 -7.51
CA LEU A 554 15.97 -19.10 -8.83
C LEU A 554 14.44 -18.95 -8.78
N ASN A 555 13.80 -19.57 -7.78
CA ASN A 555 12.34 -19.64 -7.65
C ASN A 555 11.78 -18.73 -6.55
N ALA A 556 12.56 -17.72 -6.14
CA ALA A 556 12.00 -16.59 -5.42
C ALA A 556 10.88 -15.91 -6.22
N THR A 557 10.05 -15.14 -5.53
CA THR A 557 8.93 -14.42 -6.16
C THR A 557 9.45 -13.44 -7.21
N ASN A 558 8.93 -13.59 -8.43
CA ASN A 558 9.27 -12.77 -9.56
C ASN A 558 8.22 -11.68 -9.77
N VAL A 559 8.56 -10.40 -9.58
CA VAL A 559 7.61 -9.31 -9.85
C VAL A 559 7.47 -8.99 -11.34
N TYR A 560 8.38 -9.50 -12.16
CA TYR A 560 8.34 -9.48 -13.62
C TYR A 560 8.97 -10.77 -14.16
N PRO A 561 8.59 -11.25 -15.37
CA PRO A 561 8.97 -12.58 -15.82
C PRO A 561 10.46 -12.74 -16.13
N ASN A 562 10.97 -13.96 -15.91
CA ASN A 562 12.28 -14.41 -16.37
C ASN A 562 12.17 -15.29 -17.62
N ILE A 563 11.71 -14.69 -18.71
CA ILE A 563 11.39 -15.39 -19.96
C ILE A 563 12.59 -16.21 -20.44
N ASN A 564 13.77 -15.61 -20.50
CA ASN A 564 14.97 -16.27 -21.03
C ASN A 564 15.36 -17.50 -20.21
N GLN A 565 15.23 -17.43 -18.88
CA GLN A 565 15.57 -18.54 -18.00
C GLN A 565 14.60 -19.71 -18.16
N TRP A 566 13.29 -19.43 -18.20
CA TRP A 566 12.27 -20.48 -18.28
C TRP A 566 12.12 -21.07 -19.68
N ALA A 567 12.39 -20.29 -20.73
CA ALA A 567 12.35 -20.77 -22.11
C ALA A 567 13.39 -21.88 -22.41
N ILE A 568 14.45 -22.00 -21.60
CA ILE A 568 15.42 -23.10 -21.69
C ILE A 568 14.73 -24.46 -21.48
N LEU A 569 13.67 -24.49 -20.66
CA LEU A 569 12.89 -25.69 -20.35
C LEU A 569 11.66 -25.87 -21.28
N ASP A 570 11.37 -24.89 -22.13
CA ASP A 570 10.26 -24.91 -23.09
C ASP A 570 10.76 -24.49 -24.49
N PRO A 571 11.58 -25.33 -25.17
CA PRO A 571 12.21 -24.95 -26.44
C PRO A 571 11.20 -24.63 -27.56
N GLN A 572 10.00 -25.20 -27.48
CA GLN A 572 8.91 -24.95 -28.44
C GLN A 572 8.05 -23.74 -28.08
N GLY A 573 8.24 -23.14 -26.90
CA GLY A 573 7.50 -21.95 -26.45
C GLY A 573 6.01 -22.20 -26.15
N THR A 574 5.59 -23.47 -26.04
CA THR A 574 4.18 -23.86 -25.89
C THR A 574 3.58 -23.48 -24.55
N GLN A 575 4.43 -23.29 -23.52
CA GLN A 575 4.04 -22.98 -22.15
C GLN A 575 4.40 -21.55 -21.75
N ARG A 576 4.80 -20.72 -22.72
CA ARG A 576 5.22 -19.32 -22.50
C ARG A 576 4.20 -18.48 -21.76
N GLU A 577 2.90 -18.67 -22.01
CA GLU A 577 1.87 -17.92 -21.30
C GLU A 577 1.86 -18.20 -19.79
N ILE A 578 2.36 -19.35 -19.34
CA ILE A 578 2.42 -19.73 -17.93
C ILE A 578 3.55 -18.97 -17.23
N TYR A 579 4.79 -19.03 -17.73
CA TYR A 579 5.93 -18.38 -17.06
C TYR A 579 6.12 -16.89 -17.42
N ASN A 580 5.40 -16.36 -18.41
CA ASN A 580 5.39 -14.94 -18.78
C ASN A 580 4.51 -14.08 -17.85
N ARG A 581 4.77 -14.09 -16.54
CA ARG A 581 4.00 -13.32 -15.55
C ARG A 581 4.79 -12.95 -14.29
N TYR A 582 4.22 -12.03 -13.51
CA TYR A 582 4.45 -11.98 -12.07
C TYR A 582 4.10 -13.35 -11.46
N ALA A 583 4.98 -13.94 -10.66
CA ALA A 583 4.74 -15.27 -10.09
C ALA A 583 5.43 -15.54 -8.75
N HIS A 584 4.68 -16.20 -7.87
CA HIS A 584 5.21 -17.15 -6.89
C HIS A 584 5.50 -18.47 -7.62
N ILE A 585 6.71 -19.02 -7.43
CA ILE A 585 7.21 -20.13 -8.24
C ILE A 585 7.52 -21.33 -7.35
N GLN A 586 6.77 -22.40 -7.53
CA GLN A 586 7.05 -23.68 -6.89
C GLN A 586 7.85 -24.56 -7.84
N VAL A 587 8.92 -25.18 -7.34
CA VAL A 587 9.67 -26.21 -8.07
C VAL A 587 9.45 -27.54 -7.38
N VAL A 588 9.04 -28.56 -8.13
CA VAL A 588 8.79 -29.92 -7.62
C VAL A 588 9.54 -30.89 -8.52
N LEU A 589 10.45 -31.68 -7.94
CA LEU A 589 11.15 -32.71 -8.71
C LEU A 589 10.21 -33.86 -9.07
N THR A 590 10.33 -34.36 -10.29
CA THR A 590 9.54 -35.48 -10.82
C THR A 590 10.38 -36.36 -11.75
N ASN A 591 9.98 -37.62 -11.93
CA ASN A 591 10.59 -38.50 -12.92
C ASN A 591 10.04 -38.28 -14.34
N GLU A 592 8.90 -37.59 -14.46
CA GLU A 592 8.25 -37.24 -15.72
C GLU A 592 9.00 -36.12 -16.48
N PRO A 593 8.69 -35.89 -17.77
CA PRO A 593 9.21 -34.74 -18.50
C PRO A 593 8.87 -33.40 -17.83
N THR A 594 9.79 -32.45 -17.93
CA THR A 594 9.62 -31.10 -17.35
C THR A 594 8.38 -30.41 -17.92
N SER A 595 7.56 -29.82 -17.05
CA SER A 595 6.35 -29.11 -17.46
C SER A 595 5.98 -27.97 -16.51
N PHE A 596 5.31 -26.96 -17.06
CA PHE A 596 4.77 -25.83 -16.31
C PHE A 596 3.26 -25.98 -16.09
N LEU A 597 2.80 -25.73 -14.87
CA LEU A 597 1.38 -25.76 -14.49
C LEU A 597 1.00 -24.43 -13.87
N LEU A 598 -0.04 -23.79 -14.41
CA LEU A 598 -0.59 -22.58 -13.82
C LEU A 598 -1.48 -22.95 -12.63
N ALA A 599 -1.07 -22.57 -11.42
CA ALA A 599 -1.82 -22.85 -10.19
C ALA A 599 -2.82 -21.72 -9.87
N LYS A 600 -2.36 -20.47 -9.96
CA LYS A 600 -3.16 -19.25 -9.79
C LYS A 600 -2.70 -18.19 -10.78
N THR A 601 -3.42 -17.07 -10.83
CA THR A 601 -3.08 -15.95 -11.72
C THR A 601 -1.63 -15.48 -11.52
N ASP A 602 -1.16 -15.50 -10.27
CA ASP A 602 0.15 -15.07 -9.78
C ASP A 602 1.00 -16.24 -9.24
N GLU A 603 0.68 -17.49 -9.59
CA GLU A 603 1.41 -18.67 -9.09
C GLU A 603 1.51 -19.76 -10.16
N PHE A 604 2.71 -20.32 -10.35
CA PHE A 604 2.89 -21.50 -11.20
C PHE A 604 3.85 -22.51 -10.58
N VAL A 605 3.65 -23.77 -10.96
CA VAL A 605 4.45 -24.91 -10.54
C VAL A 605 5.28 -25.41 -11.71
N ILE A 606 6.57 -25.62 -11.47
CA ILE A 606 7.46 -26.32 -12.37
C ILE A 606 7.60 -27.74 -11.85
N LYS A 607 7.05 -28.70 -12.59
CA LYS A 607 7.41 -30.11 -12.42
C LYS A 607 8.72 -30.31 -13.17
N LEU A 608 9.83 -30.37 -12.44
CA LEU A 608 11.18 -30.34 -13.00
C LEU A 608 11.78 -31.74 -13.01
N ASN A 609 12.24 -32.17 -14.19
CA ASN A 609 13.04 -33.38 -14.30
C ASN A 609 14.48 -33.10 -13.82
N PRO A 610 15.10 -33.97 -12.99
CA PRO A 610 16.47 -33.79 -12.52
C PRO A 610 17.50 -33.54 -13.64
N ASP A 611 17.32 -34.15 -14.81
CA ASP A 611 18.26 -34.02 -15.93
C ASP A 611 18.32 -32.57 -16.49
N ASP A 612 17.27 -31.78 -16.25
CA ASP A 612 17.17 -30.38 -16.67
C ASP A 612 17.77 -29.38 -15.68
N LEU A 613 18.15 -29.80 -14.46
CA LEU A 613 18.76 -28.92 -13.46
C LEU A 613 20.10 -28.33 -13.95
N SER A 614 20.85 -29.11 -14.72
CA SER A 614 22.10 -28.69 -15.38
C SER A 614 21.91 -27.46 -16.26
N LYS A 615 20.78 -27.38 -16.96
CA LYS A 615 20.42 -26.28 -17.87
C LYS A 615 20.15 -24.98 -17.12
N LEU A 616 19.70 -25.08 -15.86
CA LEU A 616 19.35 -23.94 -15.01
C LEU A 616 20.51 -23.43 -14.15
N ARG A 617 21.67 -24.11 -14.18
CA ARG A 617 22.85 -23.79 -13.36
C ARG A 617 22.56 -23.77 -11.85
N VAL A 618 21.57 -24.56 -11.43
CA VAL A 618 21.24 -24.73 -10.00
C VAL A 618 22.32 -25.57 -9.36
N LYS A 619 22.79 -25.14 -8.19
CA LYS A 619 23.86 -25.81 -7.44
C LYS A 619 23.37 -26.39 -6.12
N TYR A 620 22.41 -25.72 -5.49
CA TYR A 620 21.87 -26.12 -4.20
C TYR A 620 20.34 -26.24 -4.23
N LEU A 621 19.83 -27.22 -3.51
CA LEU A 621 18.41 -27.41 -3.25
C LEU A 621 18.15 -27.40 -1.76
N LEU A 622 17.19 -26.58 -1.33
CA LEU A 622 16.58 -26.66 -0.01
C LEU A 622 15.28 -27.45 -0.13
N SER A 623 15.16 -28.57 0.58
CA SER A 623 13.96 -29.42 0.53
C SER A 623 13.58 -29.96 1.91
N ARG A 624 12.30 -30.26 2.11
CA ARG A 624 11.80 -30.99 3.30
C ARG A 624 11.65 -32.49 3.04
N ARG A 625 11.77 -32.94 1.79
CA ARG A 625 11.73 -34.35 1.39
C ARG A 625 13.14 -34.88 1.13
N GLU A 626 13.26 -36.20 1.19
CA GLU A 626 14.49 -36.87 0.82
C GLU A 626 14.64 -36.88 -0.72
N LEU A 627 15.72 -36.28 -1.23
CA LEU A 627 15.93 -36.12 -2.68
C LEU A 627 16.77 -37.21 -3.33
N THR A 628 17.43 -38.06 -2.54
CA THR A 628 18.27 -39.17 -3.05
C THR A 628 17.50 -40.17 -3.91
N GLN A 629 16.18 -40.27 -3.75
CA GLN A 629 15.30 -41.06 -4.63
C GLN A 629 15.24 -40.57 -6.09
N PHE A 630 15.67 -39.33 -6.36
CA PHE A 630 15.74 -38.75 -7.70
C PHE A 630 17.15 -38.83 -8.30
N ASN A 631 18.11 -39.48 -7.63
CA ASN A 631 19.46 -39.67 -8.14
C ASN A 631 19.45 -40.43 -9.47
N ARG A 632 20.25 -39.97 -10.43
CA ARG A 632 20.44 -40.55 -11.77
C ARG A 632 21.92 -40.47 -12.17
N ASP A 633 22.34 -41.22 -13.17
CA ASP A 633 23.75 -41.28 -13.61
C ASP A 633 24.36 -39.89 -13.86
N ASN A 634 23.56 -38.95 -14.40
CA ASN A 634 24.00 -37.61 -14.78
C ASN A 634 23.69 -36.53 -13.72
N CYS A 635 22.96 -36.85 -12.65
CA CYS A 635 22.55 -35.89 -11.62
C CYS A 635 22.39 -36.57 -10.26
N GLN A 636 23.26 -36.22 -9.31
CA GLN A 636 23.28 -36.76 -7.96
C GLN A 636 23.00 -35.65 -6.93
N PHE A 637 22.16 -35.95 -5.94
CA PHE A 637 21.84 -35.08 -4.82
C PHE A 637 22.63 -35.54 -3.59
N VAL A 638 23.62 -34.74 -3.19
CA VAL A 638 24.44 -35.01 -2.00
C VAL A 638 23.98 -34.12 -0.87
N LEU A 639 23.52 -34.72 0.23
CA LEU A 639 23.18 -33.98 1.44
C LEU A 639 24.44 -33.32 2.00
N VAL A 640 24.43 -32.00 2.13
CA VAL A 640 25.56 -31.24 2.70
C VAL A 640 25.28 -30.74 4.10
N ASP A 641 24.01 -30.49 4.43
CA ASP A 641 23.60 -30.07 5.77
C ASP A 641 22.11 -30.34 6.01
N GLN A 642 21.71 -30.37 7.28
CA GLN A 642 20.33 -30.55 7.70
C GLN A 642 20.04 -29.79 9.00
N VAL A 643 18.95 -29.02 9.01
CA VAL A 643 18.41 -28.35 10.20
C VAL A 643 16.97 -28.80 10.41
N GLU A 644 16.72 -29.59 11.46
CA GLU A 644 15.46 -30.30 11.67
C GLU A 644 15.03 -31.11 10.42
N ASP A 645 13.92 -30.75 9.79
CA ASP A 645 13.41 -31.40 8.59
C ASP A 645 13.81 -30.70 7.29
N TYR A 646 14.55 -29.58 7.37
CA TYR A 646 15.10 -28.87 6.22
C TYR A 646 16.46 -29.46 5.84
N ARG A 647 16.55 -29.98 4.63
CA ARG A 647 17.75 -30.59 4.06
C ARG A 647 18.32 -29.70 2.96
N ILE A 648 19.63 -29.49 3.00
CA ILE A 648 20.37 -28.78 1.96
C ILE A 648 21.15 -29.81 1.15
N TYR A 649 20.85 -29.88 -0.14
CA TYR A 649 21.54 -30.75 -1.08
C TYR A 649 22.43 -29.94 -2.02
N LYS A 650 23.63 -30.45 -2.29
CA LYS A 650 24.47 -30.02 -3.42
C LYS A 650 24.20 -30.94 -4.60
N ILE A 651 24.01 -30.34 -5.77
CA ILE A 651 23.84 -31.07 -7.03
C ILE A 651 25.23 -31.35 -7.61
N ILE A 652 25.49 -32.62 -7.92
CA ILE A 652 26.67 -33.06 -8.68
C ILE A 652 26.19 -33.55 -10.04
N ILE A 653 26.73 -32.94 -11.09
CA ILE A 653 26.40 -33.22 -12.49
C ILE A 653 27.64 -33.81 -13.12
N ASN A 654 27.51 -35.02 -13.68
CA ASN A 654 28.61 -35.77 -14.30
C ASN A 654 28.75 -35.46 -15.79
#